data_AF-D7LI65-F1
#
_entry.id   AF-D7LI65-F1
#
_cell.length_a   1.000
_cell.length_b   1.000
_cell.length_c   1.000
_cell.angle_alpha   90.00
_cell.angle_beta   90.00
_cell.angle_gamma   90.00
#
_symmetry.space_group_name_H-M   'P 1'
#
loop_
_entity.id
_entity.type
_entity.pdbx_description
1 polymer ?
#
loop_
_entity_poly.entity_id
_entity_poly.type
_entity_poly.pdbx_seq_one_letter_code
_entity_poly.pdbx_strand_id
1 'polypeptide(L)'
;MVTYDQKHQVYINFRGKDMRRHFVSYLTHALKMNGVSFFLDEMEVKGVDLGYLFKRIEESKLALVIISSRYTESAWCLNELVKIKELRDEGKLVAIPIFYKVEPSQVKKLKGVFGDNFRSLCRMNQDHHINTKWMEALMSMASTMGFYLDEYSSESEFIKHIVKEVLRIITQQEGEKPSFFGMEQRMKQLENKLDFDGNDTQIIGVVGMPGIGKTTLAMMLHEKWKRKFISCVTYLDISKNSEDDRPVQLRRTLLEDLLKGKVPDIGDETTHGSVKVALLKTKIFAILDDVSDKRQLEFLLGELDWIKKGSKIIITTCDKSLLEGFADDTYVVPKLNDRVALQLFSYHAFHGQNFNFTSSLLTLSRMFVDYARGHPLTLKLLGRELYEKDEVHWAPILEMLTKQSNRMFQVCFFKSEDEYFVRSLLDSGDPDSTNAVSEVKDLVNKFLITIAGGRVEMNVPLYTFSKDLGSPRWLRLWNYEDIINKLMKMKKSDANIVRGIFLDTSKLTKSMCLDILTFIDMRNLRYMKIYDSCCPRQCNAECKLNFPDGLEFPLGEVRYLHWVKFPLEELPPDFRPENLVDLRLPYSKITRVWEGEKDTPRLKWVDLSHSSELLDLSALSKAENLQRLNLEGCTSLDEFPLEIQNMKSLVFLNLRGCIRLCSLPEVNLISLKTLILSDCSNLEEFQLISESVEFLHLDGTAIKGLPQAIQKLQRLVVLNLKNCKMLACLPNCLGNLKALDKLILSGCSRLKNLPDVRNSLKHLHTLLFDGTGAKEMPSISCFTGSEGPASADMFLQTLGSMTEWPCAVNRVSSLRHLCLSGNDFVSLQPDIGKLYNLKWLDVKHCTKLRSVPMLPPKLQYFDAHGCDSLKRVADPIAFSVLSDQIHATFSFTNCNKLDQDAKDSIISYTLRRSQLVRDELTQYNGGLVSEALIGTCFPGWEVPAWFSHQASGSVLKPKLPAHWCDNKFTGIGLCAVILFDGYHNQRKRVLLKCNCEFKNEYGSSQRFSWTVGDDDEEKCVCTETYIEFEVTDGMEAIEDCEVVKCGFSLVNSPEERRNICSDIKTL
;
A
#
# COMPACT_ATOMS: atom_id res chain seq x y z
N MET A 1 11.81 -36.61 26.42
CA MET A 1 13.26 -36.57 26.72
C MET A 1 14.02 -37.21 25.56
N VAL A 2 14.61 -36.40 24.69
CA VAL A 2 15.62 -36.83 23.72
C VAL A 2 16.89 -36.10 24.15
N THR A 3 17.85 -36.82 24.71
CA THR A 3 19.15 -36.27 25.07
C THR A 3 19.89 -35.91 23.78
N TYR A 4 20.05 -34.60 23.51
CA TYR A 4 20.98 -34.12 22.49
C TYR A 4 22.39 -34.52 22.93
N ASP A 5 22.97 -35.49 22.25
CA ASP A 5 24.39 -35.81 22.37
C ASP A 5 25.16 -34.61 21.77
N GLN A 6 25.69 -33.74 22.63
CA GLN A 6 26.47 -32.58 22.20
C GLN A 6 27.76 -33.07 21.53
N LYS A 7 27.79 -33.12 20.20
CA LYS A 7 29.05 -33.36 19.46
C LYS A 7 30.05 -32.26 19.83
N HIS A 8 31.20 -32.65 20.38
CA HIS A 8 32.27 -31.73 20.75
C HIS A 8 32.88 -31.09 19.50
N GLN A 9 33.05 -29.77 19.47
CA GLN A 9 33.65 -29.07 18.32
C GLN A 9 35.19 -29.18 18.32
N VAL A 10 35.81 -29.21 19.52
CA VAL A 10 37.27 -29.17 19.70
C VAL A 10 37.78 -30.33 20.56
N TYR A 11 38.75 -31.11 20.06
CA TYR A 11 39.54 -32.07 20.85
C TYR A 11 40.83 -31.42 21.36
N ILE A 12 41.22 -31.65 22.62
CA ILE A 12 42.46 -31.09 23.18
C ILE A 12 43.41 -32.24 23.52
N ASN A 13 44.53 -32.30 22.80
CA ASN A 13 45.56 -33.32 22.93
C ASN A 13 46.79 -32.72 23.62
N PHE A 14 47.16 -33.25 24.79
CA PHE A 14 48.19 -32.66 25.66
C PHE A 14 48.75 -33.68 26.67
N ARG A 15 49.88 -33.34 27.30
CA ARG A 15 50.43 -34.13 28.41
C ARG A 15 49.74 -33.79 29.72
N GLY A 16 48.85 -34.67 30.17
CA GLY A 16 48.04 -34.50 31.40
C GLY A 16 48.84 -34.17 32.66
N LYS A 17 49.99 -34.83 32.88
CA LYS A 17 50.82 -34.66 34.08
C LYS A 17 51.38 -33.24 34.25
N ASP A 18 51.51 -32.48 33.16
CA ASP A 18 52.22 -31.19 33.13
C ASP A 18 51.23 -30.02 32.94
N MET A 19 50.28 -30.18 32.02
CA MET A 19 49.49 -29.07 31.51
C MET A 19 48.08 -28.97 32.09
N ARG A 20 47.55 -30.05 32.69
CA ARG A 20 46.12 -30.15 33.02
C ARG A 20 45.63 -29.07 33.99
N ARG A 21 46.36 -28.86 35.08
CA ARG A 21 45.98 -27.92 36.16
C ARG A 21 46.46 -26.48 35.92
N HIS A 22 47.16 -26.22 34.81
CA HIS A 22 47.73 -24.92 34.48
C HIS A 22 47.11 -24.41 33.17
N PHE A 23 47.92 -24.32 32.12
CA PHE A 23 47.56 -23.77 30.82
C PHE A 23 46.23 -24.33 30.24
N VAL A 24 46.00 -25.66 30.33
CA VAL A 24 44.79 -26.28 29.78
C VAL A 24 43.53 -25.88 30.56
N SER A 25 43.62 -25.72 31.88
CA SER A 25 42.49 -25.26 32.71
C SER A 25 42.06 -23.84 32.31
N TYR A 26 43.02 -22.92 32.10
CA TYR A 26 42.72 -21.56 31.65
C TYR A 26 42.20 -21.51 30.20
N LEU A 27 42.79 -22.30 29.30
CA LEU A 27 42.33 -22.39 27.91
C LEU A 27 40.89 -22.90 27.82
N THR A 28 40.57 -23.95 28.57
CA THR A 28 39.23 -24.56 28.56
C THR A 28 38.18 -23.67 29.21
N HIS A 29 38.55 -22.93 30.26
CA HIS A 29 37.71 -21.87 30.81
C HIS A 29 37.42 -20.78 29.76
N ALA A 30 38.44 -20.33 29.02
CA ALA A 30 38.28 -19.32 27.98
C ALA A 30 37.44 -19.81 26.79
N LEU A 31 37.59 -21.06 26.35
CA LEU A 31 36.75 -21.69 25.33
C LEU A 31 35.29 -21.77 25.79
N LYS A 32 35.05 -22.19 27.04
CA LYS A 32 33.70 -22.25 27.63
C LYS A 32 33.02 -20.89 27.69
N MET A 33 33.74 -19.85 28.11
CA MET A 33 33.22 -18.48 28.16
C MET A 33 32.87 -17.91 26.78
N ASN A 34 33.46 -18.46 25.71
CA ASN A 34 33.17 -18.08 24.33
C ASN A 34 32.21 -19.05 23.61
N GLY A 35 31.56 -19.95 24.36
CA GLY A 35 30.53 -20.85 23.82
C GLY A 35 31.05 -21.97 22.92
N VAL A 36 32.36 -22.26 22.94
CA VAL A 36 32.96 -23.34 22.15
C VAL A 36 32.86 -24.65 22.93
N SER A 37 32.27 -25.70 22.33
CA SER A 37 32.24 -27.02 22.95
C SER A 37 33.57 -27.75 22.72
N PHE A 38 34.14 -28.31 23.78
CA PHE A 38 35.40 -29.05 23.72
C PHE A 38 35.29 -30.38 24.46
N PHE A 39 36.18 -31.31 24.14
CA PHE A 39 36.33 -32.58 24.83
C PHE A 39 37.62 -32.59 25.66
N LEU A 40 37.52 -33.13 26.88
CA LEU A 40 38.60 -33.35 27.83
C LEU A 40 38.39 -34.74 28.46
N ASP A 41 39.48 -35.46 28.69
CA ASP A 41 39.49 -36.85 29.19
C ASP A 41 38.78 -37.07 30.54
N GLU A 42 38.53 -36.02 31.33
CA GLU A 42 37.82 -36.07 32.61
C GLU A 42 36.28 -35.97 32.51
N MET A 43 35.71 -35.77 31.32
CA MET A 43 34.26 -35.55 31.11
C MET A 43 33.44 -36.84 30.88
N GLU A 44 34.05 -38.02 31.00
CA GLU A 44 33.46 -39.32 30.62
C GLU A 44 33.13 -40.25 31.80
N VAL A 45 32.32 -41.29 31.51
CA VAL A 45 31.89 -42.29 32.49
C VAL A 45 33.06 -43.21 32.84
N LYS A 46 33.37 -43.34 34.14
CA LYS A 46 34.43 -44.21 34.63
C LYS A 46 34.12 -45.68 34.33
N GLY A 47 35.02 -46.40 33.65
CA GLY A 47 34.90 -47.85 33.36
C GLY A 47 34.88 -48.25 31.88
N VAL A 48 35.03 -47.31 30.94
CA VAL A 48 35.10 -47.57 29.49
C VAL A 48 36.54 -47.75 29.01
N ASP A 49 36.75 -48.55 27.96
CA ASP A 49 38.06 -48.75 27.32
C ASP A 49 38.63 -47.45 26.74
N LEU A 50 39.96 -47.27 26.89
CA LEU A 50 40.68 -46.07 26.46
C LEU A 50 40.64 -45.87 24.93
N GLY A 51 40.35 -46.92 24.15
CA GLY A 51 40.16 -46.82 22.69
C GLY A 51 39.04 -45.85 22.27
N TYR A 52 38.12 -45.52 23.18
CA TYR A 52 37.06 -44.54 22.93
C TYR A 52 37.57 -43.11 22.68
N LEU A 53 38.77 -42.75 23.17
CA LEU A 53 39.38 -41.43 22.90
C LEU A 53 39.60 -41.21 21.40
N PHE A 54 39.94 -42.25 20.64
CA PHE A 54 40.09 -42.15 19.18
C PHE A 54 38.76 -41.85 18.48
N LYS A 55 37.64 -42.35 19.01
CA LYS A 55 36.31 -42.03 18.51
C LYS A 55 35.95 -40.57 18.76
N ARG A 56 36.32 -40.01 19.92
CA ARG A 56 36.12 -38.57 20.21
C ARG A 56 36.98 -37.66 19.33
N ILE A 57 38.18 -38.12 18.94
CA ILE A 57 39.00 -37.44 17.94
C ILE A 57 38.30 -37.45 16.57
N GLU A 58 37.72 -38.57 16.15
CA GLU A 58 36.94 -38.69 14.90
C GLU A 58 35.67 -37.84 14.87
N GLU A 59 35.01 -37.67 16.03
CA GLU A 59 33.80 -36.86 16.17
C GLU A 59 34.07 -35.35 16.21
N SER A 60 35.32 -34.94 16.44
CA SER A 60 35.71 -33.55 16.57
C SER A 60 36.01 -32.90 15.22
N LYS A 61 35.73 -31.60 15.08
CA LYS A 61 36.04 -30.83 13.85
C LYS A 61 37.42 -30.19 13.88
N LEU A 62 37.88 -29.85 15.08
CA LEU A 62 39.16 -29.20 15.35
C LEU A 62 39.92 -29.97 16.44
N ALA A 63 41.24 -30.08 16.32
CA ALA A 63 42.11 -30.59 17.38
C ALA A 63 43.19 -29.56 17.74
N LEU A 64 43.31 -29.24 19.04
CA LEU A 64 44.40 -28.44 19.60
C LEU A 64 45.48 -29.38 20.16
N VAL A 65 46.66 -29.37 19.54
CA VAL A 65 47.78 -30.24 19.90
C VAL A 65 48.79 -29.43 20.72
N ILE A 66 48.78 -29.57 22.04
CA ILE A 66 49.63 -28.80 22.95
C ILE A 66 50.93 -29.57 23.24
N ILE A 67 52.00 -29.17 22.57
CA ILE A 67 53.32 -29.79 22.63
C ILE A 67 54.17 -29.09 23.70
N SER A 68 54.40 -29.77 24.83
CA SER A 68 55.33 -29.35 25.90
C SER A 68 56.61 -30.20 25.92
N SER A 69 57.60 -29.83 26.74
CA SER A 69 58.90 -30.53 26.81
C SER A 69 58.78 -31.99 27.26
N ARG A 70 57.71 -32.31 27.99
CA ARG A 70 57.37 -33.66 28.50
C ARG A 70 56.34 -34.41 27.67
N TYR A 71 55.94 -33.86 26.53
CA TYR A 71 54.90 -34.45 25.68
C TYR A 71 55.24 -35.89 25.24
N THR A 72 56.49 -36.12 24.86
CA THR A 72 57.02 -37.40 24.37
C THR A 72 57.31 -38.43 25.45
N GLU A 73 57.02 -38.14 26.73
CA GLU A 73 57.06 -39.14 27.81
C GLU A 73 55.86 -40.11 27.75
N SER A 74 54.82 -39.78 26.97
CA SER A 74 53.57 -40.56 26.93
C SER A 74 53.32 -41.16 25.54
N ALA A 75 53.40 -42.49 25.47
CA ALA A 75 52.96 -43.25 24.29
C ALA A 75 51.51 -42.93 23.91
N TRP A 76 50.66 -42.65 24.91
CA TRP A 76 49.25 -42.33 24.69
C TRP A 76 49.06 -40.99 23.94
N CYS A 77 49.73 -39.92 24.38
CA CYS A 77 49.70 -38.63 23.67
C CYS A 77 50.20 -38.77 22.21
N LEU A 78 51.18 -39.65 21.96
CA LEU A 78 51.70 -39.90 20.62
C LEU A 78 50.76 -40.75 19.76
N ASN A 79 50.04 -41.71 20.34
CA ASN A 79 49.02 -42.47 19.61
C ASN A 79 47.85 -41.57 19.19
N GLU A 80 47.36 -40.70 20.08
CA GLU A 80 46.35 -39.68 19.74
C GLU A 80 46.85 -38.75 18.63
N LEU A 81 48.14 -38.34 18.70
CA LEU A 81 48.76 -37.50 17.68
C LEU A 81 48.80 -38.18 16.30
N VAL A 82 49.09 -39.48 16.25
CA VAL A 82 49.04 -40.27 15.01
C VAL A 82 47.63 -40.25 14.43
N LYS A 83 46.59 -40.47 15.25
CA LYS A 83 45.20 -40.42 14.78
C LYS A 83 44.78 -39.03 14.30
N ILE A 84 45.20 -37.98 15.00
CA ILE A 84 44.96 -36.59 14.60
C ILE A 84 45.62 -36.28 13.26
N LYS A 85 46.87 -36.74 13.06
CA LYS A 85 47.56 -36.61 11.76
C LYS A 85 46.79 -37.34 10.66
N GLU A 86 46.40 -38.60 10.88
CA GLU A 86 45.66 -39.40 9.88
C GLU A 86 44.38 -38.69 9.43
N LEU A 87 43.55 -38.22 10.37
CA LEU A 87 42.30 -37.51 10.02
C LEU A 87 42.54 -36.13 9.38
N ARG A 88 43.65 -35.46 9.73
CA ARG A 88 44.05 -34.20 9.10
C ARG A 88 44.47 -34.42 7.66
N ASP A 89 45.28 -35.44 7.41
CA ASP A 89 45.77 -35.77 6.07
C ASP A 89 44.61 -36.25 5.15
N GLU A 90 43.56 -36.84 5.74
CA GLU A 90 42.28 -37.15 5.08
C GLU A 90 41.35 -35.92 4.88
N GLY A 91 41.70 -34.76 5.41
CA GLY A 91 40.89 -33.53 5.33
C GLY A 91 39.64 -33.53 6.23
N LYS A 92 39.51 -34.50 7.15
CA LYS A 92 38.34 -34.65 8.06
C LYS A 92 38.46 -33.82 9.34
N LEU A 93 39.67 -33.46 9.74
CA LEU A 93 39.96 -32.76 10.99
C LEU A 93 40.96 -31.61 10.74
N VAL A 94 40.71 -30.45 11.30
CA VAL A 94 41.73 -29.37 11.34
C VAL A 94 42.55 -29.53 12.61
N ALA A 95 43.88 -29.63 12.50
CA ALA A 95 44.77 -29.69 13.67
C ALA A 95 45.61 -28.41 13.79
N ILE A 96 45.62 -27.80 14.98
CA ILE A 96 46.43 -26.63 15.31
C ILE A 96 47.49 -27.02 16.33
N PRO A 97 48.79 -26.99 15.97
CA PRO A 97 49.85 -27.20 16.94
C PRO A 97 50.06 -25.96 17.81
N ILE A 98 50.18 -26.17 19.12
CA ILE A 98 50.50 -25.18 20.14
C ILE A 98 51.80 -25.62 20.81
N PHE A 99 52.88 -24.93 20.48
CA PHE A 99 54.22 -25.18 21.00
C PHE A 99 54.41 -24.40 22.30
N TYR A 100 54.16 -25.07 23.43
CA TYR A 100 54.20 -24.46 24.76
C TYR A 100 55.61 -24.56 25.34
N LYS A 101 56.36 -23.45 25.33
CA LYS A 101 57.73 -23.34 25.86
C LYS A 101 58.69 -24.40 25.29
N VAL A 102 58.43 -24.83 24.06
CA VAL A 102 59.28 -25.75 23.26
C VAL A 102 59.34 -25.20 21.86
N GLU A 103 60.53 -25.00 21.30
CA GLU A 103 60.62 -24.51 19.93
C GLU A 103 60.17 -25.57 18.91
N PRO A 104 59.45 -25.18 17.84
CA PRO A 104 59.10 -26.11 16.75
C PRO A 104 60.34 -26.80 16.14
N SER A 105 61.50 -26.12 16.15
CA SER A 105 62.78 -26.63 15.67
C SER A 105 63.26 -27.86 16.47
N GLN A 106 63.03 -27.86 17.79
CA GLN A 106 63.37 -28.94 18.71
C GLN A 106 62.46 -30.15 18.51
N VAL A 107 61.18 -29.92 18.23
CA VAL A 107 60.21 -30.97 17.87
C VAL A 107 60.57 -31.60 16.52
N LYS A 108 60.84 -30.77 15.50
CA LYS A 108 61.17 -31.23 14.14
C LYS A 108 62.49 -32.02 14.07
N LYS A 109 63.51 -31.57 14.80
CA LYS A 109 64.84 -32.21 14.81
C LYS A 109 64.98 -33.26 15.92
N LEU A 110 63.96 -33.43 16.76
CA LEU A 110 63.98 -34.27 17.97
C LEU A 110 65.23 -34.03 18.83
N LYS A 111 65.47 -32.75 19.19
CA LYS A 111 66.64 -32.29 19.96
C LYS A 111 66.24 -31.76 21.34
N GLY A 112 67.22 -31.66 22.24
CA GLY A 112 67.03 -31.21 23.61
C GLY A 112 66.19 -32.18 24.44
N VAL A 113 65.68 -31.70 25.58
CA VAL A 113 64.89 -32.50 26.55
C VAL A 113 63.72 -33.21 25.88
N PHE A 114 63.05 -32.55 24.93
CA PHE A 114 61.95 -33.14 24.15
C PHE A 114 62.38 -34.39 23.37
N GLY A 115 63.53 -34.31 22.69
CA GLY A 115 64.10 -35.42 21.92
C GLY A 115 64.71 -36.52 22.80
N ASP A 116 65.25 -36.17 23.96
CA ASP A 116 65.76 -37.14 24.95
C ASP A 116 64.62 -38.01 25.49
N ASN A 117 63.50 -37.38 25.85
CA ASN A 117 62.28 -38.06 26.29
C ASN A 117 61.73 -39.00 25.21
N PHE A 118 61.68 -38.55 23.95
CA PHE A 118 61.24 -39.39 22.83
C PHE A 118 62.16 -40.61 22.61
N ARG A 119 63.48 -40.40 22.62
CA ARG A 119 64.45 -41.50 22.46
C ARG A 119 64.36 -42.50 23.61
N SER A 120 64.15 -42.02 24.84
CA SER A 120 63.92 -42.90 25.99
C SER A 120 62.66 -43.74 25.81
N LEU A 121 61.56 -43.15 25.36
CA LEU A 121 60.31 -43.88 25.10
C LEU A 121 60.48 -44.92 23.98
N CYS A 122 61.12 -44.55 22.87
CA CYS A 122 61.37 -45.47 21.76
C CYS A 122 62.28 -46.65 22.14
N ARG A 123 63.22 -46.47 23.09
CA ARG A 123 64.03 -47.59 23.62
C ARG A 123 63.22 -48.58 24.43
N MET A 124 62.17 -48.12 25.10
CA MET A 124 61.28 -48.98 25.88
C MET A 124 60.21 -49.67 25.02
N ASN A 125 59.92 -49.16 23.83
CA ASN A 125 58.95 -49.73 22.90
C ASN A 125 59.64 -50.59 21.82
N GLN A 126 59.41 -51.91 21.84
CA GLN A 126 60.01 -52.86 20.91
C GLN A 126 59.42 -52.80 19.48
N ASP A 127 58.28 -52.11 19.30
CA ASP A 127 57.66 -51.93 17.98
C ASP A 127 58.27 -50.74 17.22
N HIS A 128 59.24 -51.05 16.35
CA HIS A 128 59.90 -50.07 15.48
C HIS A 128 58.96 -49.38 14.48
N HIS A 129 57.86 -50.03 14.09
CA HIS A 129 56.90 -49.46 13.16
C HIS A 129 56.06 -48.38 13.84
N ILE A 130 55.63 -48.59 15.08
CA ILE A 130 54.94 -47.57 15.90
C ILE A 130 55.86 -46.38 16.17
N ASN A 131 57.12 -46.62 16.53
CA ASN A 131 58.10 -45.54 16.77
C ASN A 131 58.30 -44.66 15.53
N THR A 132 58.26 -45.26 14.33
CA THR A 132 58.34 -44.53 13.06
C THR A 132 57.09 -43.66 12.85
N LYS A 133 55.89 -44.20 13.07
CA LYS A 133 54.64 -43.43 12.99
C LYS A 133 54.61 -42.24 13.95
N TRP A 134 55.08 -42.41 15.18
CA TRP A 134 55.18 -41.30 16.15
C TRP A 134 56.12 -40.20 15.68
N MET A 135 57.29 -40.57 15.17
CA MET A 135 58.26 -39.63 14.63
C MET A 135 57.69 -38.84 13.45
N GLU A 136 57.01 -39.50 12.52
CA GLU A 136 56.36 -38.84 11.38
C GLU A 136 55.22 -37.91 11.81
N ALA A 137 54.44 -38.28 12.83
CA ALA A 137 53.36 -37.44 13.36
C ALA A 137 53.91 -36.15 14.00
N LEU A 138 54.97 -36.27 14.80
CA LEU A 138 55.67 -35.12 15.39
C LEU A 138 56.29 -34.21 14.34
N MET A 139 56.95 -34.77 13.32
CA MET A 139 57.55 -33.98 12.23
C MET A 139 56.49 -33.25 11.38
N SER A 140 55.34 -33.89 11.14
CA SER A 140 54.22 -33.29 10.42
C SER A 140 53.65 -32.08 11.20
N MET A 141 53.41 -32.23 12.49
CA MET A 141 52.90 -31.16 13.34
C MET A 141 53.92 -30.01 13.49
N ALA A 142 55.22 -30.33 13.62
CA ALA A 142 56.29 -29.34 13.67
C ALA A 142 56.50 -28.58 12.35
N SER A 143 55.98 -29.10 11.23
CA SER A 143 56.05 -28.47 9.91
C SER A 143 54.77 -27.72 9.55
N THR A 144 53.78 -27.70 10.44
CA THR A 144 52.52 -26.95 10.28
C THR A 144 52.61 -25.60 10.99
N MET A 145 52.03 -24.54 10.42
CA MET A 145 51.90 -23.26 11.13
C MET A 145 51.04 -23.44 12.38
N GLY A 146 51.58 -23.04 13.53
CA GLY A 146 50.93 -23.15 14.83
C GLY A 146 51.30 -22.00 15.74
N PHE A 147 50.79 -22.02 16.96
CA PHE A 147 51.08 -21.01 17.97
C PHE A 147 52.33 -21.39 18.75
N TYR A 148 53.28 -20.48 18.92
CA TYR A 148 54.46 -20.68 19.76
C TYR A 148 54.43 -19.72 20.94
N LEU A 149 54.55 -20.25 22.16
CA LEU A 149 54.70 -19.49 23.39
C LEU A 149 56.15 -19.61 23.86
N ASP A 150 56.88 -18.49 23.81
CA ASP A 150 58.22 -18.39 24.39
C ASP A 150 58.18 -18.27 25.93
N GLU A 151 59.34 -18.33 26.59
CA GLU A 151 59.44 -18.31 28.05
C GLU A 151 59.06 -16.96 28.70
N TYR A 152 58.97 -15.87 27.92
CA TYR A 152 58.75 -14.51 28.41
C TYR A 152 57.36 -13.96 28.09
N SER A 153 56.57 -14.69 27.30
CA SER A 153 55.26 -14.29 26.81
C SER A 153 54.13 -14.51 27.83
N SER A 154 53.13 -13.62 27.81
CA SER A 154 51.93 -13.72 28.66
C SER A 154 51.01 -14.86 28.22
N GLU A 155 50.82 -15.87 29.07
CA GLU A 155 49.89 -16.98 28.84
C GLU A 155 48.44 -16.50 28.63
N SER A 156 48.03 -15.40 29.30
CA SER A 156 46.67 -14.87 29.18
C SER A 156 46.39 -14.26 27.81
N GLU A 157 47.30 -13.44 27.28
CA GLU A 157 47.15 -12.88 25.93
C GLU A 157 47.24 -13.99 24.87
N PHE A 158 48.15 -14.95 25.08
CA PHE A 158 48.29 -16.10 24.19
C PHE A 158 47.01 -16.94 24.09
N ILE A 159 46.33 -17.20 25.22
CA ILE A 159 45.03 -17.89 25.24
C ILE A 159 43.97 -17.10 24.45
N LYS A 160 43.92 -15.77 24.58
CA LYS A 160 42.97 -14.94 23.79
C LYS A 160 43.20 -15.10 22.29
N HIS A 161 44.46 -15.14 21.86
CA HIS A 161 44.80 -15.36 20.44
C HIS A 161 44.37 -16.75 19.95
N ILE A 162 44.59 -17.80 20.75
CA ILE A 162 44.14 -19.16 20.43
C ILE A 162 42.61 -19.20 20.29
N VAL A 163 41.87 -18.65 21.26
CA VAL A 163 40.40 -18.65 21.23
C VAL A 163 39.86 -17.87 20.03
N LYS A 164 40.47 -16.73 19.68
CA LYS A 164 40.10 -15.94 18.51
C LYS A 164 40.23 -16.75 17.22
N GLU A 165 41.31 -17.51 17.07
CA GLU A 165 41.55 -18.34 15.89
C GLU A 165 40.63 -19.56 15.82
N VAL A 166 40.38 -20.21 16.97
CA VAL A 166 39.39 -21.29 17.09
C VAL A 166 38.01 -20.82 16.63
N LEU A 167 37.57 -19.64 17.10
CA LEU A 167 36.31 -19.04 16.68
C LEU A 167 36.30 -18.74 15.18
N ARG A 168 37.40 -18.19 14.64
CA ARG A 168 37.52 -17.92 13.19
C ARG A 168 37.30 -19.18 12.36
N ILE A 169 37.95 -20.28 12.73
CA ILE A 169 37.86 -21.55 12.00
C ILE A 169 36.47 -22.17 12.12
N ILE A 170 35.88 -22.17 13.33
CA ILE A 170 34.51 -22.66 13.54
C ILE A 170 33.51 -21.84 12.70
N THR A 171 33.64 -20.50 12.67
CA THR A 171 32.77 -19.63 11.87
C THR A 171 32.95 -19.77 10.35
N GLN A 172 34.10 -20.25 9.87
CA GLN A 172 34.31 -20.53 8.45
C GLN A 172 33.75 -21.91 8.03
N GLN A 173 33.63 -22.85 8.97
CA GLN A 173 33.11 -24.21 8.72
C GLN A 173 31.60 -24.34 8.97
N GLU A 174 31.02 -23.47 9.79
CA GLU A 174 29.57 -23.29 9.89
C GLU A 174 29.14 -22.39 8.71
N GLY A 175 28.56 -22.97 7.66
CA GLY A 175 28.07 -22.24 6.49
C GLY A 175 27.16 -21.05 6.85
N GLU A 176 26.97 -20.15 5.88
CA GLU A 176 26.26 -18.87 6.02
C GLU A 176 25.12 -18.90 7.05
N LYS A 177 25.22 -17.99 8.03
CA LYS A 177 24.13 -17.72 8.98
C LYS A 177 22.79 -17.62 8.23
N PRO A 178 21.69 -18.14 8.80
CA PRO A 178 20.39 -18.00 8.18
C PRO A 178 20.14 -16.54 7.86
N SER A 179 19.92 -16.24 6.58
CA SER A 179 19.66 -14.88 6.12
C SER A 179 18.41 -14.35 6.82
N PHE A 180 18.60 -13.37 7.70
CA PHE A 180 17.50 -12.68 8.40
C PHE A 180 16.92 -11.59 7.49
N PHE A 181 16.33 -12.01 6.37
CA PHE A 181 15.73 -11.13 5.36
C PHE A 181 14.76 -10.11 6.00
N GLY A 182 15.06 -8.82 5.86
CA GLY A 182 14.20 -7.71 6.31
C GLY A 182 14.09 -7.50 7.82
N MET A 183 14.86 -8.21 8.64
CA MET A 183 14.77 -8.10 10.11
C MET A 183 15.57 -6.92 10.69
N GLU A 184 16.62 -6.44 10.00
CA GLU A 184 17.46 -5.33 10.47
C GLU A 184 16.66 -4.03 10.66
N GLN A 185 15.83 -3.68 9.67
CA GLN A 185 14.99 -2.49 9.74
C GLN A 185 13.95 -2.61 10.88
N ARG A 186 13.31 -3.78 11.03
CA ARG A 186 12.34 -4.05 12.10
C ARG A 186 12.99 -3.98 13.48
N MET A 187 14.21 -4.49 13.61
CA MET A 187 14.98 -4.44 14.84
C MET A 187 15.31 -3.00 15.22
N LYS A 188 15.80 -2.19 14.26
CA LYS A 188 16.10 -0.77 14.51
C LYS A 188 14.85 0.01 14.93
N GLN A 189 13.69 -0.27 14.33
CA GLN A 189 12.43 0.36 14.73
C GLN A 189 12.01 -0.02 16.16
N LEU A 190 12.14 -1.30 16.53
CA LEU A 190 11.82 -1.76 17.89
C LEU A 190 12.83 -1.22 18.93
N GLU A 191 14.12 -1.13 18.57
CA GLU A 191 15.15 -0.51 19.40
C GLU A 191 14.86 0.96 19.71
N ASN A 192 14.44 1.72 18.69
CA ASN A 192 14.09 3.13 18.86
C ASN A 192 12.89 3.31 19.82
N LYS A 193 11.94 2.37 19.83
CA LYS A 193 10.80 2.39 20.77
C LYS A 193 11.20 2.05 22.20
N LEU A 194 12.15 1.12 22.36
CA LEU A 194 12.62 0.64 23.66
C LEU A 194 13.70 1.52 24.31
N ASP A 195 14.22 2.52 23.59
CA ASP A 195 15.24 3.48 24.05
C ASP A 195 16.19 2.88 25.10
N PHE A 196 17.06 1.98 24.66
CA PHE A 196 17.96 1.24 25.54
C PHE A 196 19.03 2.13 26.21
N ASP A 197 19.24 3.34 25.71
CA ASP A 197 20.18 4.30 26.29
C ASP A 197 19.49 5.25 27.29
N GLY A 198 18.15 5.33 27.27
CA GLY A 198 17.33 6.02 28.26
C GLY A 198 17.24 5.32 29.62
N ASN A 199 16.96 6.09 30.67
CA ASN A 199 16.85 5.60 32.06
C ASN A 199 15.43 5.20 32.46
N ASP A 200 14.44 5.34 31.58
CA ASP A 200 13.05 5.03 31.89
C ASP A 200 12.73 3.55 31.65
N THR A 201 11.84 3.02 32.51
CA THR A 201 11.29 1.67 32.33
C THR A 201 10.31 1.70 31.17
N GLN A 202 10.40 0.72 30.28
CA GLN A 202 9.48 0.59 29.15
C GLN A 202 9.04 -0.85 28.95
N ILE A 203 7.73 -1.03 28.84
CA ILE A 203 7.05 -2.27 28.51
C ILE A 203 6.45 -2.10 27.10
N ILE A 204 7.01 -2.79 26.11
CA ILE A 204 6.57 -2.69 24.72
C ILE A 204 5.87 -3.98 24.30
N GLY A 205 4.64 -3.84 23.82
CA GLY A 205 3.90 -4.93 23.20
C GLY A 205 4.27 -5.10 21.73
N VAL A 206 4.88 -6.22 21.35
CA VAL A 206 5.17 -6.59 19.96
C VAL A 206 4.01 -7.43 19.41
N VAL A 207 3.24 -6.86 18.51
CA VAL A 207 1.99 -7.45 18.03
C VAL A 207 1.97 -7.67 16.53
N GLY A 208 1.10 -8.57 16.08
CA GLY A 208 0.93 -8.87 14.67
C GLY A 208 0.47 -10.30 14.45
N MET A 209 0.26 -10.66 13.18
CA MET A 209 -0.29 -11.96 12.81
C MET A 209 0.56 -13.14 13.30
N PRO A 210 -0.06 -14.31 13.59
CA PRO A 210 0.69 -15.55 13.82
C PRO A 210 1.62 -15.85 12.64
N GLY A 211 2.92 -16.06 12.90
CA GLY A 211 3.91 -16.34 11.85
C GLY A 211 4.57 -15.12 11.18
N ILE A 212 4.22 -13.88 11.58
CA ILE A 212 4.84 -12.65 11.03
C ILE A 212 6.31 -12.42 11.46
N GLY A 213 6.78 -13.18 12.46
CA GLY A 213 8.16 -13.12 12.99
C GLY A 213 8.33 -12.37 14.31
N LYS A 214 7.29 -12.25 15.14
CA LYS A 214 7.35 -11.58 16.46
C LYS A 214 8.41 -12.19 17.39
N THR A 215 8.30 -13.50 17.65
CA THR A 215 9.26 -14.26 18.48
C THR A 215 10.67 -14.12 17.94
N THR A 216 10.86 -14.25 16.62
CA THR A 216 12.17 -14.08 15.98
C THR A 216 12.76 -12.69 16.24
N LEU A 217 11.95 -11.63 16.07
CA LEU A 217 12.38 -10.26 16.31
C LEU A 217 12.76 -10.02 17.77
N ALA A 218 11.94 -10.48 18.72
CA ALA A 218 12.20 -10.36 20.15
C ALA A 218 13.50 -11.10 20.55
N MET A 219 13.71 -12.31 20.04
CA MET A 219 14.91 -13.10 20.32
C MET A 219 16.18 -12.50 19.72
N MET A 220 16.13 -11.95 18.50
CA MET A 220 17.28 -11.26 17.92
C MET A 220 17.67 -10.03 18.74
N LEU A 221 16.68 -9.30 19.25
CA LEU A 221 16.91 -8.15 20.11
C LEU A 221 17.47 -8.57 21.48
N HIS A 222 16.96 -9.66 22.05
CA HIS A 222 17.51 -10.28 23.25
C HIS A 222 19.01 -10.55 23.12
N GLU A 223 19.39 -11.26 22.06
CA GLU A 223 20.79 -11.65 21.84
C GLU A 223 21.72 -10.45 21.70
N LYS A 224 21.24 -9.36 21.08
CA LYS A 224 22.00 -8.13 20.92
C LYS A 224 22.20 -7.38 22.24
N TRP A 225 21.19 -7.33 23.12
CA TRP A 225 21.19 -6.45 24.30
C TRP A 225 21.37 -7.17 25.64
N LYS A 226 21.28 -8.51 25.69
CA LYS A 226 21.39 -9.28 26.95
C LYS A 226 22.66 -9.01 27.76
N ARG A 227 23.75 -8.58 27.11
CA ARG A 227 25.02 -8.26 27.77
C ARG A 227 25.01 -6.95 28.54
N LYS A 228 24.07 -6.03 28.26
CA LYS A 228 23.92 -4.75 28.97
C LYS A 228 23.14 -4.88 30.29
N PHE A 229 22.47 -6.01 30.52
CA PHE A 229 21.64 -6.23 31.70
C PHE A 229 22.19 -7.37 32.55
N ILE A 230 22.12 -7.21 33.88
CA ILE A 230 22.59 -8.21 34.85
C ILE A 230 21.58 -9.37 34.96
N SER A 231 20.29 -9.05 34.79
CA SER A 231 19.20 -10.02 34.81
C SER A 231 18.44 -9.94 33.49
N CYS A 232 18.49 -11.04 32.74
CA CYS A 232 17.75 -11.23 31.50
C CYS A 232 16.91 -12.50 31.63
N VAL A 233 15.63 -12.42 31.28
CA VAL A 233 14.70 -13.55 31.36
C VAL A 233 13.94 -13.66 30.05
N THR A 234 13.80 -14.89 29.56
CA THR A 234 13.12 -15.19 28.31
C THR A 234 12.12 -16.30 28.56
N TYR A 235 10.83 -15.95 28.50
CA TYR A 235 9.73 -16.91 28.59
C TYR A 235 9.18 -17.14 27.19
N LEU A 236 9.36 -18.37 26.69
CA LEU A 236 8.92 -18.77 25.36
C LEU A 236 7.62 -19.57 25.45
N ASP A 237 6.74 -19.39 24.45
CA ASP A 237 5.48 -20.12 24.30
C ASP A 237 4.60 -20.14 25.58
N ILE A 238 4.32 -18.96 26.17
CA ILE A 238 3.50 -18.86 27.39
C ILE A 238 2.11 -19.49 27.20
N SER A 239 1.53 -19.34 26.01
CA SER A 239 0.24 -19.94 25.64
C SER A 239 0.20 -21.46 25.86
N LYS A 240 1.22 -22.20 25.40
CA LYS A 240 1.28 -23.68 25.45
C LYS A 240 1.66 -24.22 26.82
N ASN A 241 2.46 -23.48 27.58
CA ASN A 241 2.90 -23.90 28.92
C ASN A 241 1.83 -23.66 30.00
N SER A 242 0.63 -23.22 29.63
CA SER A 242 -0.47 -22.87 30.53
C SER A 242 -1.71 -23.77 30.41
N GLU A 243 -1.66 -24.84 29.59
CA GLU A 243 -2.81 -25.73 29.37
C GLU A 243 -3.23 -26.52 30.64
N ASP A 244 -2.37 -26.60 31.67
CA ASP A 244 -2.68 -27.16 33.00
C ASP A 244 -2.72 -26.06 34.08
N ASP A 245 -3.80 -25.28 34.11
CA ASP A 245 -4.41 -24.59 35.27
C ASP A 245 -3.54 -24.13 36.47
N ARG A 246 -2.30 -23.64 36.29
CA ARG A 246 -1.54 -22.95 37.36
C ARG A 246 -0.76 -21.72 36.89
N PRO A 247 -1.42 -20.57 36.67
CA PRO A 247 -0.78 -19.25 36.53
C PRO A 247 0.20 -18.91 37.67
N VAL A 248 -0.02 -19.51 38.85
CA VAL A 248 0.85 -19.43 40.01
C VAL A 248 2.26 -19.97 39.73
N GLN A 249 2.38 -21.04 38.94
CA GLN A 249 3.68 -21.60 38.55
C GLN A 249 4.46 -20.66 37.62
N LEU A 250 3.76 -19.93 36.73
CA LEU A 250 4.39 -18.93 35.85
C LEU A 250 5.04 -17.82 36.68
N ARG A 251 4.34 -17.30 37.70
CA ARG A 251 4.89 -16.30 38.61
C ARG A 251 6.07 -16.84 39.40
N ARG A 252 5.96 -18.05 39.98
CA ARG A 252 7.03 -18.68 40.75
C ARG A 252 8.31 -18.81 39.92
N THR A 253 8.21 -19.36 38.71
CA THR A 253 9.38 -19.61 37.88
C THR A 253 9.96 -18.31 37.30
N LEU A 254 9.13 -17.29 37.01
CA LEU A 254 9.63 -15.94 36.74
C LEU A 254 10.46 -15.38 37.91
N LEU A 255 9.96 -15.51 39.14
CA LEU A 255 10.67 -15.03 40.34
C LEU A 255 11.97 -15.82 40.59
N GLU A 256 11.97 -17.14 40.37
CA GLU A 256 13.17 -17.99 40.46
C GLU A 256 14.24 -17.52 39.46
N ASP A 257 13.87 -17.26 38.22
CA ASP A 257 14.78 -16.79 37.17
C ASP A 257 15.31 -15.37 37.41
N LEU A 258 14.45 -14.47 37.89
CA LEU A 258 14.83 -13.09 38.21
C LEU A 258 15.78 -13.02 39.42
N LEU A 259 15.58 -13.89 40.41
CA LEU A 259 16.33 -13.85 41.68
C LEU A 259 17.55 -14.77 41.69
N LYS A 260 17.64 -15.78 40.81
CA LYS A 260 18.79 -16.70 40.65
C LYS A 260 19.33 -17.24 41.99
N GLY A 261 18.44 -17.64 42.90
CA GLY A 261 18.80 -18.20 44.21
C GLY A 261 19.24 -17.19 45.28
N LYS A 262 19.04 -15.87 45.06
CA LYS A 262 19.31 -14.83 46.08
C LYS A 262 18.37 -14.85 47.29
N VAL A 263 17.24 -15.56 47.17
CA VAL A 263 16.25 -15.74 48.23
C VAL A 263 16.03 -17.25 48.39
N PRO A 264 16.31 -17.82 49.58
CA PRO A 264 15.90 -19.19 49.91
C PRO A 264 14.39 -19.18 50.21
N ASP A 265 13.62 -20.11 49.64
CA ASP A 265 12.14 -20.23 49.68
C ASP A 265 11.32 -19.31 48.77
N ILE A 266 11.28 -19.63 47.46
CA ILE A 266 10.22 -19.15 46.56
C ILE A 266 9.17 -20.27 46.43
N GLY A 267 8.09 -20.17 47.19
CA GLY A 267 6.91 -21.05 47.08
C GLY A 267 5.81 -20.48 46.20
N ASP A 268 4.76 -21.26 45.93
CA ASP A 268 3.59 -20.86 45.12
C ASP A 268 2.87 -19.60 45.67
N GLU A 269 2.85 -19.43 47.00
CA GLU A 269 2.28 -18.27 47.71
C GLU A 269 3.12 -16.98 47.57
N THR A 270 4.35 -17.09 47.05
CA THR A 270 5.27 -15.94 46.94
C THR A 270 4.76 -14.96 45.90
N THR A 271 4.59 -13.71 46.28
CA THR A 271 4.12 -12.62 45.39
C THR A 271 5.27 -11.69 45.03
N HIS A 272 5.10 -10.88 43.98
CA HIS A 272 6.05 -9.83 43.63
C HIS A 272 6.31 -8.88 44.81
N GLY A 273 5.26 -8.56 45.59
CA GLY A 273 5.35 -7.72 46.78
C GLY A 273 6.26 -8.28 47.86
N SER A 274 6.19 -9.59 48.14
CA SER A 274 7.01 -10.23 49.18
C SER A 274 8.52 -10.21 48.89
N VAL A 275 8.91 -10.17 47.61
CA VAL A 275 10.32 -10.14 47.18
C VAL A 275 10.71 -8.81 46.50
N LYS A 276 9.86 -7.78 46.59
CA LYS A 276 10.01 -6.47 45.94
C LYS A 276 11.37 -5.82 46.19
N VAL A 277 11.84 -5.83 47.43
CA VAL A 277 13.13 -5.25 47.82
C VAL A 277 14.31 -5.92 47.11
N ALA A 278 14.22 -7.23 46.83
CA ALA A 278 15.25 -7.96 46.11
C ALA A 278 15.19 -7.68 44.60
N LEU A 279 13.98 -7.61 44.02
CA LEU A 279 13.75 -7.33 42.60
C LEU A 279 14.20 -5.92 42.21
N LEU A 280 13.99 -4.92 43.07
CA LEU A 280 14.41 -3.53 42.85
C LEU A 280 15.95 -3.32 42.86
N LYS A 281 16.75 -4.35 43.17
CA LYS A 281 18.22 -4.25 43.16
C LYS A 281 18.80 -4.27 41.75
N THR A 282 18.19 -4.98 40.79
CA THR A 282 18.74 -5.17 39.44
C THR A 282 17.79 -4.67 38.36
N LYS A 283 18.30 -3.98 37.34
CA LYS A 283 17.55 -3.69 36.12
C LYS A 283 17.33 -5.00 35.36
N ILE A 284 16.12 -5.20 34.83
CA ILE A 284 15.75 -6.43 34.13
C ILE A 284 15.56 -6.16 32.64
N PHE A 285 15.91 -7.16 31.82
CA PHE A 285 15.46 -7.23 30.43
C PHE A 285 14.68 -8.53 30.23
N ALA A 286 13.35 -8.42 30.08
CA ALA A 286 12.48 -9.59 30.01
C ALA A 286 11.75 -9.70 28.66
N ILE A 287 11.57 -10.92 28.19
CA ILE A 287 10.71 -11.24 27.05
C ILE A 287 9.64 -12.22 27.51
N LEU A 288 8.39 -11.83 27.34
CA LEU A 288 7.20 -12.63 27.58
C LEU A 288 6.59 -12.96 26.22
N ASP A 289 6.91 -14.14 25.68
CA ASP A 289 6.53 -14.54 24.33
C ASP A 289 5.22 -15.33 24.28
N ASP A 290 4.40 -15.01 23.28
CA ASP A 290 3.14 -15.68 22.93
C ASP A 290 2.10 -15.69 24.05
N VAL A 291 1.77 -14.49 24.55
CA VAL A 291 0.68 -14.30 25.51
C VAL A 291 -0.68 -14.40 24.82
N SER A 292 -1.56 -15.24 25.35
CA SER A 292 -2.89 -15.54 24.79
C SER A 292 -4.06 -15.18 25.70
N ASP A 293 -3.82 -14.90 26.99
CA ASP A 293 -4.84 -14.54 27.99
C ASP A 293 -4.34 -13.39 28.88
N LYS A 294 -5.21 -12.40 29.14
CA LYS A 294 -4.89 -11.24 29.99
C LYS A 294 -4.52 -11.65 31.41
N ARG A 295 -5.10 -12.74 31.93
CA ARG A 295 -4.76 -13.31 33.25
C ARG A 295 -3.27 -13.67 33.34
N GLN A 296 -2.65 -14.14 32.26
CA GLN A 296 -1.21 -14.46 32.24
C GLN A 296 -0.36 -13.23 32.57
N LEU A 297 -0.72 -12.05 32.03
CA LEU A 297 -0.02 -10.79 32.32
C LEU A 297 -0.29 -10.30 33.74
N GLU A 298 -1.53 -10.41 34.22
CA GLU A 298 -1.87 -10.08 35.61
C GLU A 298 -1.02 -10.90 36.61
N PHE A 299 -0.82 -12.19 36.33
CA PHE A 299 0.01 -13.05 37.18
C PHE A 299 1.52 -12.82 37.03
N LEU A 300 2.01 -12.53 35.82
CA LEU A 300 3.44 -12.32 35.54
C LEU A 300 3.94 -10.93 35.94
N LEU A 301 3.13 -9.89 35.74
CA LEU A 301 3.54 -8.50 35.96
C LEU A 301 2.92 -7.90 37.22
N GLY A 302 1.68 -8.29 37.56
CA GLY A 302 0.95 -7.75 38.71
C GLY A 302 0.95 -6.22 38.75
N GLU A 303 1.13 -5.65 39.95
CA GLU A 303 1.42 -4.22 40.10
C GLU A 303 2.88 -3.95 39.70
N LEU A 304 3.10 -3.03 38.77
CA LEU A 304 4.42 -2.79 38.13
C LEU A 304 5.47 -2.15 39.07
N ASP A 305 5.18 -1.99 40.35
CA ASP A 305 5.96 -1.23 41.33
C ASP A 305 7.24 -1.96 41.81
N TRP A 306 7.37 -3.25 41.51
CA TRP A 306 8.58 -4.05 41.76
C TRP A 306 9.63 -3.93 40.65
N ILE A 307 9.26 -3.37 39.49
CA ILE A 307 10.14 -3.25 38.33
C ILE A 307 11.07 -2.05 38.55
N LYS A 308 12.38 -2.32 38.64
CA LYS A 308 13.39 -1.27 38.83
C LYS A 308 13.37 -0.27 37.67
N LYS A 309 13.49 1.02 37.96
CA LYS A 309 13.63 2.08 36.95
C LYS A 309 14.76 1.77 35.95
N GLY A 310 14.45 1.86 34.66
CA GLY A 310 15.35 1.57 33.55
C GLY A 310 15.36 0.11 33.10
N SER A 311 14.36 -0.68 33.52
CA SER A 311 14.15 -2.04 33.03
C SER A 311 13.39 -2.04 31.70
N LYS A 312 13.60 -3.07 30.88
CA LYS A 312 12.97 -3.19 29.56
C LYS A 312 12.21 -4.51 29.49
N ILE A 313 10.94 -4.47 29.09
CA ILE A 313 10.10 -5.67 28.98
C ILE A 313 9.45 -5.69 27.60
N ILE A 314 9.48 -6.84 26.95
CA ILE A 314 8.84 -7.07 25.66
C ILE A 314 7.77 -8.13 25.85
N ILE A 315 6.55 -7.83 25.42
CA ILE A 315 5.44 -8.78 25.43
C ILE A 315 5.09 -9.09 23.97
N THR A 316 5.16 -10.34 23.54
CA THR A 316 4.70 -10.70 22.19
C THR A 316 3.30 -11.33 22.26
N THR A 317 2.41 -10.90 21.37
CA THR A 317 1.05 -11.46 21.28
C THR A 317 0.45 -11.33 19.88
N CYS A 318 -0.52 -12.17 19.57
CA CYS A 318 -1.35 -12.05 18.38
C CYS A 318 -2.63 -11.24 18.62
N ASP A 319 -2.89 -10.77 19.85
CA ASP A 319 -4.09 -10.00 20.19
C ASP A 319 -3.72 -8.70 20.90
N LYS A 320 -3.92 -7.57 20.20
CA LYS A 320 -3.57 -6.25 20.73
C LYS A 320 -4.36 -5.89 21.99
N SER A 321 -5.57 -6.41 22.15
CA SER A 321 -6.45 -6.05 23.28
C SER A 321 -5.89 -6.50 24.64
N LEU A 322 -5.05 -7.53 24.65
CA LEU A 322 -4.44 -8.06 25.88
C LEU A 322 -3.45 -7.10 26.53
N LEU A 323 -2.92 -6.13 25.78
CA LEU A 323 -1.88 -5.21 26.24
C LEU A 323 -2.44 -3.99 26.98
N GLU A 324 -3.76 -3.79 26.95
CA GLU A 324 -4.41 -2.63 27.54
C GLU A 324 -4.28 -2.65 29.07
N GLY A 325 -3.53 -1.67 29.60
CA GLY A 325 -3.18 -1.54 31.01
C GLY A 325 -1.83 -2.15 31.41
N PHE A 326 -1.11 -2.82 30.49
CA PHE A 326 0.17 -3.46 30.76
C PHE A 326 1.36 -2.91 29.97
N ALA A 327 1.14 -2.50 28.71
CA ALA A 327 2.20 -1.97 27.85
C ALA A 327 2.14 -0.45 27.74
N ASP A 328 3.30 0.20 27.79
CA ASP A 328 3.45 1.66 27.61
C ASP A 328 3.23 2.06 26.15
N ASP A 329 3.65 1.20 25.22
CA ASP A 329 3.49 1.40 23.78
C ASP A 329 3.46 0.05 23.05
N THR A 330 2.98 0.04 21.81
CA THR A 330 2.82 -1.13 20.97
C THR A 330 3.63 -0.99 19.67
N TYR A 331 4.32 -2.05 19.28
CA TYR A 331 4.99 -2.19 17.98
C TYR A 331 4.27 -3.24 17.14
N VAL A 332 3.53 -2.80 16.11
CA VAL A 332 2.92 -3.69 15.12
C VAL A 332 3.99 -4.12 14.13
N VAL A 333 4.29 -5.43 14.06
CA VAL A 333 5.32 -5.95 13.16
C VAL A 333 4.85 -5.80 11.70
N PRO A 334 5.56 -5.01 10.87
CA PRO A 334 5.16 -4.78 9.48
C PRO A 334 5.35 -6.04 8.64
N LYS A 335 4.61 -6.15 7.53
CA LYS A 335 4.81 -7.20 6.50
C LYS A 335 6.17 -7.01 5.80
N LEU A 336 6.67 -8.05 5.14
CA LEU A 336 7.85 -7.90 4.26
C LEU A 336 7.45 -7.13 3.00
N ASN A 337 8.31 -6.25 2.52
CA ASN A 337 8.14 -5.67 1.18
C ASN A 337 8.38 -6.74 0.11
N ASP A 338 7.85 -6.53 -1.10
CA ASP A 338 7.86 -7.53 -2.17
C ASP A 338 9.26 -7.99 -2.56
N ARG A 339 10.25 -7.07 -2.52
CA ARG A 339 11.66 -7.39 -2.82
C ARG A 339 12.23 -8.39 -1.81
N VAL A 340 12.07 -8.11 -0.52
CA VAL A 340 12.57 -8.97 0.56
C VAL A 340 11.75 -10.26 0.66
N ALA A 341 10.44 -10.18 0.40
CA ALA A 341 9.56 -11.33 0.36
C ALA A 341 9.95 -12.31 -0.76
N LEU A 342 10.27 -11.79 -1.95
CA LEU A 342 10.79 -12.57 -3.08
C LEU A 342 12.12 -13.22 -2.73
N GLN A 343 13.05 -12.50 -2.10
CA GLN A 343 14.32 -13.08 -1.65
C GLN A 343 14.12 -14.24 -0.66
N LEU A 344 13.24 -14.07 0.33
CA LEU A 344 12.93 -15.12 1.31
C LEU A 344 12.29 -16.35 0.65
N PHE A 345 11.34 -16.12 -0.27
CA PHE A 345 10.70 -17.21 -1.03
C PHE A 345 11.73 -17.93 -1.90
N SER A 346 12.53 -17.21 -2.69
CA SER A 346 13.56 -17.77 -3.57
C SER A 346 14.62 -18.54 -2.79
N TYR A 347 15.03 -18.06 -1.62
CA TYR A 347 15.96 -18.78 -0.76
C TYR A 347 15.43 -20.16 -0.36
N HIS A 348 14.14 -20.27 -0.04
CA HIS A 348 13.52 -21.55 0.33
C HIS A 348 13.10 -22.42 -0.86
N ALA A 349 12.77 -21.82 -2.00
CA ALA A 349 12.41 -22.54 -3.23
C ALA A 349 13.63 -23.10 -3.99
N PHE A 350 14.80 -22.45 -3.87
CA PHE A 350 16.00 -22.75 -4.68
C PHE A 350 17.28 -22.97 -3.86
N HIS A 351 17.16 -23.12 -2.53
CA HIS A 351 18.28 -23.36 -1.61
C HIS A 351 19.43 -22.32 -1.67
N GLY A 352 19.13 -21.07 -2.05
CA GLY A 352 20.13 -20.00 -2.15
C GLY A 352 21.09 -20.15 -3.34
N GLN A 353 20.84 -21.07 -4.28
CA GLN A 353 21.59 -21.13 -5.54
C GLN A 353 21.17 -19.98 -6.46
N ASN A 354 22.14 -19.27 -7.05
CA ASN A 354 21.91 -18.30 -8.12
C ASN A 354 21.44 -19.03 -9.39
N PHE A 355 20.16 -19.37 -9.46
CA PHE A 355 19.55 -19.87 -10.69
C PHE A 355 19.34 -18.73 -11.68
N ASN A 356 19.71 -18.96 -12.95
CA ASN A 356 19.28 -18.11 -14.06
C ASN A 356 17.76 -18.26 -14.22
N PHE A 357 17.03 -17.21 -13.87
CA PHE A 357 15.57 -17.18 -14.02
C PHE A 357 15.16 -17.34 -15.48
N THR A 358 14.29 -18.30 -15.78
CA THR A 358 13.38 -18.14 -16.92
C THR A 358 12.34 -17.06 -16.57
N SER A 359 11.88 -16.30 -17.57
CA SER A 359 10.87 -15.25 -17.36
C SER A 359 9.56 -15.78 -16.76
N SER A 360 9.20 -17.03 -17.07
CA SER A 360 8.02 -17.72 -16.55
C SER A 360 8.11 -18.02 -15.05
N LEU A 361 9.22 -18.61 -14.58
CA LEU A 361 9.42 -18.99 -13.18
C LEU A 361 9.52 -17.76 -12.26
N LEU A 362 10.11 -16.66 -12.75
CA LEU A 362 10.12 -15.39 -12.05
C LEU A 362 8.70 -14.83 -11.89
N THR A 363 7.87 -14.95 -12.94
CA THR A 363 6.47 -14.51 -12.92
C THR A 363 5.67 -15.32 -11.90
N LEU A 364 5.77 -16.65 -11.92
CA LEU A 364 5.12 -17.51 -10.92
C LEU A 364 5.60 -17.22 -9.49
N SER A 365 6.91 -17.02 -9.31
CA SER A 365 7.48 -16.64 -8.01
C SER A 365 6.86 -15.35 -7.49
N ARG A 366 6.71 -14.33 -8.34
CA ARG A 366 6.03 -13.07 -7.99
C ARG A 366 4.56 -13.30 -7.63
N MET A 367 3.84 -14.18 -8.33
CA MET A 367 2.45 -14.50 -8.00
C MET A 367 2.32 -15.22 -6.64
N PHE A 368 3.24 -16.12 -6.28
CA PHE A 368 3.28 -16.73 -4.95
C PHE A 368 3.62 -15.71 -3.85
N VAL A 369 4.53 -14.77 -4.14
CA VAL A 369 4.87 -13.66 -3.23
C VAL A 369 3.66 -12.74 -3.02
N ASP A 370 2.95 -12.40 -4.08
CA ASP A 370 1.72 -11.60 -4.04
C ASP A 370 0.62 -12.32 -3.23
N TYR A 371 0.42 -13.63 -3.46
CA TYR A 371 -0.49 -14.44 -2.64
C TYR A 371 -0.12 -14.41 -1.15
N ALA A 372 1.17 -14.51 -0.83
CA ALA A 372 1.66 -14.49 0.54
C ALA A 372 1.61 -13.10 1.18
N ARG A 373 1.42 -12.01 0.41
CA ARG A 373 1.32 -10.62 0.88
C ARG A 373 2.37 -10.25 1.91
N GLY A 374 3.63 -10.64 1.69
CA GLY A 374 4.75 -10.35 2.57
C GLY A 374 4.74 -11.10 3.93
N HIS A 375 3.96 -12.18 4.07
CA HIS A 375 3.91 -13.02 5.28
C HIS A 375 5.07 -14.03 5.33
N PRO A 376 6.06 -13.89 6.24
CA PRO A 376 7.29 -14.68 6.24
C PRO A 376 7.09 -16.20 6.34
N LEU A 377 6.24 -16.66 7.27
CA LEU A 377 6.00 -18.10 7.45
C LEU A 377 5.36 -18.73 6.21
N THR A 378 4.43 -18.01 5.56
CA THR A 378 3.78 -18.49 4.32
C THR A 378 4.80 -18.61 3.20
N LEU A 379 5.63 -17.57 2.99
CA LEU A 379 6.70 -17.57 1.98
C LEU A 379 7.67 -18.74 2.19
N LYS A 380 8.07 -18.99 3.44
CA LYS A 380 8.95 -20.09 3.80
C LYS A 380 8.33 -21.46 3.53
N LEU A 381 7.06 -21.66 3.88
CA LEU A 381 6.37 -22.93 3.66
C LEU A 381 6.12 -23.19 2.17
N LEU A 382 5.67 -22.18 1.42
CA LEU A 382 5.46 -22.29 -0.03
C LEU A 382 6.76 -22.55 -0.77
N GLY A 383 7.84 -21.82 -0.43
CA GLY A 383 9.16 -22.07 -1.02
C GLY A 383 9.61 -23.52 -0.80
N ARG A 384 9.46 -24.05 0.43
CA ARG A 384 9.77 -25.45 0.74
C ARG A 384 8.88 -26.47 0.01
N GLU A 385 7.60 -26.17 -0.16
CA GLU A 385 6.68 -27.05 -0.89
C GLU A 385 7.01 -27.14 -2.38
N LEU A 386 7.55 -26.05 -2.94
CA LEU A 386 7.90 -25.91 -4.35
C LEU A 386 9.36 -26.29 -4.65
N TYR A 387 10.14 -26.57 -3.61
CA TYR A 387 11.53 -27.01 -3.72
C TYR A 387 11.63 -28.29 -4.59
N GLU A 388 12.58 -28.30 -5.54
CA GLU A 388 12.81 -29.36 -6.54
C GLU A 388 11.63 -29.63 -7.51
N LYS A 389 10.60 -28.78 -7.55
CA LYS A 389 9.48 -28.89 -8.50
C LYS A 389 9.63 -27.97 -9.70
N ASP A 390 9.14 -28.41 -10.85
CA ASP A 390 9.16 -27.63 -12.10
C ASP A 390 7.92 -26.73 -12.28
N GLU A 391 7.93 -25.91 -13.34
CA GLU A 391 6.85 -24.98 -13.69
C GLU A 391 5.47 -25.64 -13.82
N VAL A 392 5.41 -26.88 -14.32
CA VAL A 392 4.15 -27.63 -14.54
C VAL A 392 3.47 -27.95 -13.22
N HIS A 393 4.23 -28.08 -12.13
CA HIS A 393 3.69 -28.34 -10.80
C HIS A 393 3.35 -27.06 -10.02
N TRP A 394 3.98 -25.92 -10.35
CA TRP A 394 3.77 -24.65 -9.64
C TRP A 394 2.39 -24.03 -9.93
N ALA A 395 1.99 -23.98 -11.20
CA ALA A 395 0.74 -23.33 -11.60
C ALA A 395 -0.53 -23.97 -10.98
N PRO A 396 -0.69 -25.31 -10.95
CA PRO A 396 -1.85 -25.95 -10.31
C PRO A 396 -1.91 -25.71 -8.80
N ILE A 397 -0.76 -25.63 -8.12
CA ILE A 397 -0.71 -25.34 -6.68
C ILE A 397 -1.22 -23.92 -6.42
N LEU A 398 -0.76 -22.94 -7.19
CA LEU A 398 -1.24 -21.56 -7.07
C LEU A 398 -2.75 -21.43 -7.31
N GLU A 399 -3.27 -22.15 -8.31
CA GLU A 399 -4.71 -22.20 -8.60
C GLU A 399 -5.51 -22.84 -7.45
N MET A 400 -4.98 -23.90 -6.83
CA MET A 400 -5.59 -24.52 -5.64
C MET A 400 -5.61 -23.54 -4.45
N LEU A 401 -4.52 -22.82 -4.20
CA LEU A 401 -4.38 -21.90 -3.07
C LEU A 401 -5.33 -20.70 -3.17
N THR A 402 -5.42 -20.12 -4.36
CA THR A 402 -6.37 -19.03 -4.64
C THR A 402 -7.82 -19.50 -4.40
N LYS A 403 -8.17 -20.74 -4.76
CA LYS A 403 -9.49 -21.34 -4.48
C LYS A 403 -9.74 -21.67 -3.00
N GLN A 404 -8.72 -22.03 -2.22
CA GLN A 404 -8.86 -22.39 -0.80
C GLN A 404 -8.99 -21.17 0.13
N SER A 405 -8.53 -20.00 -0.30
CA SER A 405 -8.48 -18.76 0.48
C SER A 405 -9.83 -18.09 0.87
N ASN A 406 -10.96 -18.79 0.76
CA ASN A 406 -12.30 -18.20 0.99
C ASN A 406 -13.12 -18.91 2.10
N ARG A 407 -12.49 -19.70 2.98
CA ARG A 407 -13.21 -20.77 3.72
C ARG A 407 -13.56 -20.54 5.20
N MET A 408 -13.14 -19.47 5.90
CA MET A 408 -13.20 -19.49 7.39
C MET A 408 -14.07 -18.46 8.15
N PHE A 409 -14.21 -17.17 7.79
CA PHE A 409 -15.04 -16.20 8.56
C PHE A 409 -16.25 -15.62 7.81
N GLN A 410 -17.37 -15.29 8.47
CA GLN A 410 -18.53 -14.65 7.80
C GLN A 410 -18.12 -13.32 7.14
N VAL A 411 -17.16 -12.62 7.75
CA VAL A 411 -16.51 -11.42 7.20
C VAL A 411 -15.85 -11.65 5.83
N CYS A 412 -15.40 -12.88 5.53
CA CYS A 412 -14.76 -13.18 4.23
C CYS A 412 -15.71 -12.99 3.04
N PHE A 413 -17.03 -13.06 3.23
CA PHE A 413 -18.02 -12.84 2.16
C PHE A 413 -17.97 -11.42 1.60
N PHE A 414 -17.45 -10.48 2.39
CA PHE A 414 -17.49 -9.05 2.13
C PHE A 414 -16.07 -8.45 2.12
N LYS A 415 -15.09 -9.20 1.61
CA LYS A 415 -13.73 -8.69 1.40
C LYS A 415 -13.79 -7.46 0.50
N SER A 416 -13.04 -6.43 0.88
CA SER A 416 -12.95 -5.13 0.21
C SER A 416 -14.26 -4.33 0.21
N GLU A 417 -15.28 -4.75 0.98
CA GLU A 417 -16.48 -3.97 1.24
C GLU A 417 -16.25 -2.96 2.37
N ASP A 418 -17.14 -1.97 2.44
CA ASP A 418 -17.13 -0.93 3.48
C ASP A 418 -17.33 -1.52 4.89
N GLU A 419 -16.57 -1.03 5.87
CA GLU A 419 -16.60 -1.52 7.26
C GLU A 419 -17.99 -1.39 7.91
N TYR A 420 -18.66 -0.27 7.69
CA TYR A 420 -20.00 -0.02 8.26
C TYR A 420 -21.05 -0.92 7.62
N PHE A 421 -20.93 -1.17 6.31
CA PHE A 421 -21.74 -2.17 5.60
C PHE A 421 -21.57 -3.57 6.22
N VAL A 422 -20.33 -4.04 6.37
CA VAL A 422 -20.04 -5.36 6.93
C VAL A 422 -20.55 -5.50 8.36
N ARG A 423 -20.33 -4.49 9.21
CA ARG A 423 -20.85 -4.47 10.58
C ARG A 423 -22.37 -4.58 10.63
N SER A 424 -23.06 -3.86 9.74
CA SER A 424 -24.52 -3.88 9.69
C SER A 424 -25.09 -5.25 9.31
N LEU A 425 -24.36 -6.05 8.51
CA LEU A 425 -24.77 -7.41 8.16
C LEU A 425 -24.51 -8.43 9.29
N LEU A 426 -23.44 -8.23 10.06
CA LEU A 426 -23.08 -9.12 11.16
C LEU A 426 -23.93 -8.86 12.41
N ASP A 427 -24.48 -7.65 12.54
CA ASP A 427 -25.31 -7.23 13.66
C ASP A 427 -26.36 -8.27 14.05
N SER A 428 -26.29 -8.71 15.31
CA SER A 428 -27.33 -9.53 15.92
C SER A 428 -28.61 -8.74 16.09
N GLY A 429 -28.54 -7.40 16.06
CA GLY A 429 -29.61 -6.40 16.19
C GLY A 429 -30.46 -6.56 17.43
N ASP A 430 -29.85 -7.10 18.48
CA ASP A 430 -30.31 -7.00 19.86
C ASP A 430 -29.71 -5.69 20.42
N PRO A 431 -30.54 -4.72 20.85
CA PRO A 431 -30.08 -3.40 21.31
C PRO A 431 -29.17 -3.46 22.55
N ASP A 432 -29.20 -4.56 23.31
CA ASP A 432 -28.31 -4.78 24.47
C ASP A 432 -27.00 -5.50 24.08
N SER A 433 -26.86 -5.93 22.81
CA SER A 433 -25.68 -6.64 22.32
C SER A 433 -24.74 -5.71 21.53
N THR A 434 -23.60 -5.34 22.10
CA THR A 434 -22.50 -4.65 21.40
C THR A 434 -21.75 -5.56 20.39
N ASN A 435 -22.33 -6.70 20.01
CA ASN A 435 -21.63 -7.88 19.50
C ASN A 435 -21.02 -7.72 18.10
N ALA A 436 -21.62 -6.98 17.16
CA ALA A 436 -21.04 -6.88 15.81
C ALA A 436 -19.89 -5.86 15.71
N VAL A 437 -19.95 -4.77 16.49
CA VAL A 437 -18.83 -3.84 16.62
C VAL A 437 -17.67 -4.55 17.30
N SER A 438 -17.94 -5.36 18.35
CA SER A 438 -16.91 -6.18 18.97
C SER A 438 -16.38 -7.25 18.02
N GLU A 439 -17.20 -7.98 17.26
CA GLU A 439 -16.71 -9.04 16.35
C GLU A 439 -15.70 -8.53 15.30
N VAL A 440 -16.02 -7.46 14.56
CA VAL A 440 -15.09 -6.89 13.57
C VAL A 440 -13.86 -6.30 14.27
N LYS A 441 -14.04 -5.61 15.40
CA LYS A 441 -12.94 -5.04 16.19
C LYS A 441 -12.03 -6.14 16.76
N ASP A 442 -12.58 -7.26 17.19
CA ASP A 442 -11.87 -8.41 17.74
C ASP A 442 -11.05 -9.10 16.65
N LEU A 443 -11.60 -9.27 15.45
CA LEU A 443 -10.86 -9.79 14.31
C LEU A 443 -9.72 -8.84 13.87
N VAL A 444 -9.92 -7.52 13.97
CA VAL A 444 -8.85 -6.51 13.73
C VAL A 444 -7.79 -6.58 14.83
N ASN A 445 -8.19 -6.65 16.10
CA ASN A 445 -7.28 -6.75 17.25
C ASN A 445 -6.44 -8.04 17.19
N LYS A 446 -7.00 -9.12 16.64
CA LYS A 446 -6.34 -10.40 16.37
C LYS A 446 -5.56 -10.43 15.05
N PHE A 447 -5.51 -9.32 14.33
CA PHE A 447 -4.83 -9.16 13.03
C PHE A 447 -5.33 -10.09 11.92
N LEU A 448 -6.52 -10.68 12.05
CA LEU A 448 -7.10 -11.57 11.03
C LEU A 448 -7.62 -10.79 9.82
N ILE A 449 -8.09 -9.56 10.07
CA ILE A 449 -8.51 -8.59 9.06
C ILE A 449 -7.86 -7.21 9.36
N THR A 450 -7.81 -6.33 8.38
CA THR A 450 -7.44 -4.91 8.55
C THR A 450 -8.51 -4.03 7.95
N ILE A 451 -8.60 -2.80 8.43
CA ILE A 451 -9.40 -1.76 7.81
C ILE A 451 -8.42 -0.83 7.07
N ALA A 452 -8.51 -0.77 5.76
CA ALA A 452 -7.68 0.10 4.91
C ALA A 452 -8.60 0.98 4.06
N GLY A 453 -8.45 2.30 4.19
CA GLY A 453 -9.31 3.26 3.48
C GLY A 453 -10.82 3.07 3.76
N GLY A 454 -11.18 2.65 4.99
CA GLY A 454 -12.57 2.36 5.39
C GLY A 454 -13.11 1.01 4.92
N ARG A 455 -12.31 0.18 4.22
CA ARG A 455 -12.72 -1.13 3.70
C ARG A 455 -12.10 -2.28 4.48
N VAL A 456 -12.83 -3.37 4.59
CA VAL A 456 -12.38 -4.59 5.27
C VAL A 456 -11.48 -5.41 4.33
N GLU A 457 -10.20 -5.50 4.67
CA GLU A 457 -9.21 -6.28 3.95
C GLU A 457 -8.83 -7.53 4.73
N MET A 458 -8.66 -8.64 4.03
CA MET A 458 -8.12 -9.86 4.63
C MET A 458 -6.60 -9.88 4.53
N ASN A 459 -5.94 -10.10 5.67
CA ASN A 459 -4.48 -10.11 5.74
C ASN A 459 -3.85 -11.49 5.64
N VAL A 460 -4.66 -12.55 5.68
CA VAL A 460 -4.19 -13.93 5.89
C VAL A 460 -4.05 -14.66 4.55
N PRO A 461 -2.83 -15.07 4.15
CA PRO A 461 -2.68 -16.19 3.24
C PRO A 461 -3.13 -17.46 3.99
N LEU A 462 -4.24 -18.05 3.57
CA LEU A 462 -4.95 -19.10 4.32
C LEU A 462 -4.27 -20.47 4.32
N TYR A 463 -3.13 -20.59 3.65
CA TYR A 463 -2.35 -21.82 3.56
C TYR A 463 -1.97 -22.39 4.94
N THR A 464 -1.64 -21.53 5.91
CA THR A 464 -1.27 -21.96 7.27
C THR A 464 -2.48 -22.34 8.13
N PHE A 465 -3.63 -21.64 7.98
CA PHE A 465 -4.83 -21.92 8.77
C PHE A 465 -5.63 -23.13 8.24
N SER A 466 -5.59 -23.41 6.94
CA SER A 466 -6.37 -24.49 6.33
C SER A 466 -5.81 -25.90 6.59
N LYS A 467 -4.56 -26.02 7.04
CA LYS A 467 -3.92 -27.31 7.29
C LYS A 467 -4.22 -27.86 8.70
N ASP A 468 -4.46 -26.97 9.67
CA ASP A 468 -4.69 -27.33 11.08
C ASP A 468 -6.17 -27.31 11.49
N LEU A 469 -7.02 -26.56 10.80
CA LEU A 469 -8.46 -26.54 11.08
C LEU A 469 -9.19 -27.60 10.26
N GLY A 470 -9.27 -28.80 10.82
CA GLY A 470 -10.20 -29.86 10.41
C GLY A 470 -11.67 -29.49 10.68
N SER A 471 -12.14 -28.33 10.20
CA SER A 471 -13.53 -27.85 10.37
C SER A 471 -14.34 -28.01 9.08
N PRO A 472 -15.65 -28.32 9.17
CA PRO A 472 -16.38 -29.02 8.13
C PRO A 472 -16.68 -28.14 6.91
N ARG A 473 -16.70 -28.79 5.75
CA ARG A 473 -16.92 -28.25 4.40
C ARG A 473 -18.25 -27.48 4.17
N TRP A 474 -19.06 -27.18 5.19
CA TRP A 474 -20.52 -27.06 5.02
C TRP A 474 -21.22 -25.80 5.56
N LEU A 475 -20.51 -24.71 5.87
CA LEU A 475 -21.16 -23.41 6.11
C LEU A 475 -21.40 -22.59 4.81
N ARG A 476 -20.74 -22.95 3.70
CA ARG A 476 -20.63 -22.10 2.49
C ARG A 476 -20.79 -22.87 1.19
N LEU A 477 -21.52 -22.28 0.25
CA LEU A 477 -21.69 -22.75 -1.10
C LEU A 477 -21.21 -21.64 -2.07
N TRP A 478 -20.02 -21.82 -2.67
CA TRP A 478 -19.34 -20.80 -3.51
C TRP A 478 -18.83 -21.32 -4.87
N ASN A 479 -18.44 -22.59 -4.94
CA ASN A 479 -17.98 -23.18 -6.20
C ASN A 479 -19.19 -23.63 -7.04
N TYR A 480 -19.28 -23.19 -8.30
CA TYR A 480 -20.44 -23.45 -9.16
C TYR A 480 -20.75 -24.95 -9.30
N GLU A 481 -19.74 -25.81 -9.53
CA GLU A 481 -19.94 -27.27 -9.68
C GLU A 481 -20.44 -27.89 -8.37
N ASP A 482 -19.91 -27.43 -7.24
CA ASP A 482 -20.35 -27.90 -5.93
C ASP A 482 -21.77 -27.41 -5.62
N ILE A 483 -22.09 -26.15 -5.94
CA ILE A 483 -23.41 -25.56 -5.68
C ILE A 483 -24.47 -26.31 -6.46
N ILE A 484 -24.29 -26.47 -7.77
CA ILE A 484 -25.30 -27.09 -8.65
C ILE A 484 -25.48 -28.58 -8.30
N ASN A 485 -24.39 -29.33 -8.14
CA ASN A 485 -24.48 -30.74 -7.78
C ASN A 485 -25.08 -30.95 -6.38
N LYS A 486 -24.80 -30.05 -5.42
CA LYS A 486 -25.36 -30.15 -4.06
C LYS A 486 -26.81 -29.68 -4.01
N LEU A 487 -27.18 -28.58 -4.65
CA LEU A 487 -28.58 -28.11 -4.68
C LEU A 487 -29.53 -29.21 -5.18
N MET A 488 -29.11 -30.02 -6.15
CA MET A 488 -29.91 -31.15 -6.65
C MET A 488 -29.90 -32.41 -5.77
N LYS A 489 -28.96 -32.57 -4.82
CA LYS A 489 -28.72 -33.85 -4.11
C LYS A 489 -28.55 -33.72 -2.60
N MET A 490 -28.82 -32.54 -2.03
CA MET A 490 -28.57 -32.25 -0.61
C MET A 490 -29.57 -32.98 0.30
N LYS A 491 -29.08 -33.58 1.38
CA LYS A 491 -29.96 -34.07 2.46
C LYS A 491 -30.44 -32.90 3.32
N LYS A 492 -31.63 -33.02 3.90
CA LYS A 492 -32.22 -31.99 4.78
C LYS A 492 -31.33 -31.58 5.95
N SER A 493 -30.62 -32.54 6.56
CA SER A 493 -29.66 -32.28 7.64
C SER A 493 -28.54 -31.33 7.22
N ASP A 494 -28.10 -31.42 5.97
CA ASP A 494 -26.96 -30.69 5.44
C ASP A 494 -27.38 -29.31 4.89
N ALA A 495 -28.63 -29.19 4.43
CA ALA A 495 -29.21 -27.91 4.02
C ALA A 495 -29.34 -26.93 5.20
N ASN A 496 -29.68 -27.44 6.39
CA ASN A 496 -29.92 -26.62 7.58
C ASN A 496 -28.66 -25.94 8.15
N ILE A 497 -27.46 -26.39 7.77
CA ILE A 497 -26.19 -25.77 8.22
C ILE A 497 -25.65 -24.71 7.25
N VAL A 498 -26.26 -24.56 6.07
CA VAL A 498 -25.85 -23.58 5.06
C VAL A 498 -26.15 -22.17 5.58
N ARG A 499 -25.11 -21.32 5.66
CA ARG A 499 -25.23 -19.91 6.08
C ARG A 499 -25.13 -18.93 4.92
N GLY A 500 -24.47 -19.30 3.82
CA GLY A 500 -24.39 -18.44 2.65
C GLY A 500 -24.20 -19.16 1.31
N ILE A 501 -24.81 -18.59 0.27
CA ILE A 501 -24.81 -19.06 -1.12
C ILE A 501 -24.34 -17.93 -2.02
N PHE A 502 -23.27 -18.15 -2.77
CA PHE A 502 -22.73 -17.19 -3.71
C PHE A 502 -22.54 -17.91 -5.05
N LEU A 503 -23.49 -17.70 -5.95
CA LEU A 503 -23.55 -18.38 -7.24
C LEU A 503 -23.31 -17.38 -8.36
N ASP A 504 -22.20 -17.58 -9.06
CA ASP A 504 -21.91 -16.87 -10.30
C ASP A 504 -22.55 -17.58 -11.49
N THR A 505 -23.68 -17.06 -11.98
CA THR A 505 -24.44 -17.61 -13.10
C THR A 505 -23.74 -17.40 -14.43
N SER A 506 -22.71 -16.56 -14.54
CA SER A 506 -21.96 -16.40 -15.78
C SER A 506 -21.35 -17.73 -16.25
N LYS A 507 -20.98 -18.59 -15.29
CA LYS A 507 -20.40 -19.92 -15.46
C LYS A 507 -21.39 -20.98 -15.95
N LEU A 508 -22.70 -20.69 -15.90
CA LEU A 508 -23.72 -21.59 -16.44
C LEU A 508 -23.72 -21.51 -17.96
N THR A 509 -23.45 -22.64 -18.61
CA THR A 509 -23.45 -22.77 -20.08
C THR A 509 -24.85 -22.89 -20.67
N LYS A 510 -25.85 -23.29 -19.85
CA LYS A 510 -27.27 -23.42 -20.23
C LYS A 510 -28.16 -22.95 -19.09
N SER A 511 -29.38 -22.54 -19.42
CA SER A 511 -30.42 -22.27 -18.42
C SER A 511 -30.80 -23.56 -17.67
N MET A 512 -31.04 -23.44 -16.37
CA MET A 512 -31.34 -24.55 -15.47
C MET A 512 -32.70 -24.32 -14.81
N CYS A 513 -33.57 -25.33 -14.87
CA CYS A 513 -34.82 -25.33 -14.12
C CYS A 513 -34.59 -25.85 -12.70
N LEU A 514 -35.13 -25.14 -11.72
CA LEU A 514 -35.08 -25.47 -10.30
C LEU A 514 -36.50 -25.73 -9.78
N ASP A 515 -36.61 -26.62 -8.79
CA ASP A 515 -37.86 -26.97 -8.14
C ASP A 515 -38.31 -25.86 -7.18
N ILE A 516 -39.63 -25.69 -7.01
CA ILE A 516 -40.23 -24.69 -6.12
C ILE A 516 -39.71 -24.77 -4.67
N LEU A 517 -39.32 -25.96 -4.20
CA LEU A 517 -38.85 -26.22 -2.84
C LEU A 517 -37.32 -26.11 -2.67
N THR A 518 -36.59 -25.67 -3.71
CA THR A 518 -35.10 -25.72 -3.75
C THR A 518 -34.41 -25.15 -2.50
N PHE A 519 -34.94 -24.08 -1.90
CA PHE A 519 -34.32 -23.41 -0.75
C PHE A 519 -35.02 -23.67 0.60
N ILE A 520 -36.14 -24.40 0.63
CA ILE A 520 -37.03 -24.48 1.81
C ILE A 520 -36.35 -25.08 3.05
N ASP A 521 -35.44 -26.03 2.85
CA ASP A 521 -34.72 -26.71 3.94
C ASP A 521 -33.51 -25.90 4.46
N MET A 522 -33.16 -24.76 3.85
CA MET A 522 -32.01 -23.92 4.22
C MET A 522 -32.35 -22.83 5.24
N ARG A 523 -33.04 -23.21 6.32
CA ARG A 523 -33.66 -22.27 7.28
C ARG A 523 -32.70 -21.30 7.98
N ASN A 524 -31.41 -21.63 8.04
CA ASN A 524 -30.37 -20.82 8.68
C ASN A 524 -29.62 -19.89 7.72
N LEU A 525 -30.04 -19.82 6.45
CA LEU A 525 -29.38 -19.02 5.43
C LEU A 525 -29.45 -17.52 5.77
N ARG A 526 -28.29 -16.86 5.75
CA ARG A 526 -28.16 -15.43 6.05
C ARG A 526 -27.74 -14.60 4.85
N TYR A 527 -26.91 -15.15 3.97
CA TYR A 527 -26.30 -14.40 2.87
C TYR A 527 -26.51 -15.12 1.54
N MET A 528 -27.28 -14.52 0.63
CA MET A 528 -27.51 -15.05 -0.71
C MET A 528 -27.05 -14.03 -1.75
N LYS A 529 -26.15 -14.45 -2.65
CA LYS A 529 -25.67 -13.68 -3.80
C LYS A 529 -25.74 -14.54 -5.06
N ILE A 530 -26.73 -14.30 -5.89
CA ILE A 530 -26.84 -14.89 -7.22
C ILE A 530 -26.56 -13.76 -8.20
N TYR A 531 -25.45 -13.86 -8.93
CA TYR A 531 -24.95 -12.76 -9.77
C TYR A 531 -24.33 -13.29 -11.05
N ASP A 532 -24.19 -12.43 -12.05
CA ASP A 532 -23.50 -12.74 -13.30
C ASP A 532 -22.24 -11.88 -13.40
N SER A 533 -21.05 -12.47 -13.27
CA SER A 533 -19.77 -11.73 -13.35
C SER A 533 -19.46 -11.16 -14.73
N CYS A 534 -20.13 -11.64 -15.77
CA CYS A 534 -19.95 -11.16 -17.14
C CYS A 534 -20.95 -10.06 -17.51
N CYS A 535 -21.87 -9.69 -16.61
CA CYS A 535 -22.93 -8.73 -16.93
C CYS A 535 -22.37 -7.30 -17.09
N PRO A 536 -22.35 -6.70 -18.31
CA PRO A 536 -22.04 -5.30 -18.50
C PRO A 536 -23.31 -4.46 -18.35
N ARG A 537 -23.18 -3.12 -18.40
CA ARG A 537 -24.25 -2.10 -18.26
C ARG A 537 -25.47 -2.24 -19.19
N GLN A 538 -25.55 -3.27 -20.03
CA GLN A 538 -26.68 -3.62 -20.89
C GLN A 538 -26.77 -5.16 -20.97
N CYS A 539 -27.44 -5.77 -19.99
CA CYS A 539 -27.64 -7.22 -19.96
C CYS A 539 -29.00 -7.62 -20.54
N ASN A 540 -29.03 -8.65 -21.39
CA ASN A 540 -30.27 -9.35 -21.74
C ASN A 540 -30.97 -9.84 -20.47
N ALA A 541 -32.28 -9.62 -20.37
CA ALA A 541 -33.08 -9.85 -19.16
C ALA A 541 -33.26 -11.33 -18.77
N GLU A 542 -32.79 -12.29 -19.56
CA GLU A 542 -33.03 -13.70 -19.28
C GLU A 542 -32.15 -14.20 -18.13
N CYS A 543 -32.82 -14.59 -17.04
CA CYS A 543 -32.22 -15.32 -15.94
C CYS A 543 -31.83 -16.73 -16.41
N LYS A 544 -30.64 -17.20 -16.03
CA LYS A 544 -30.23 -18.58 -16.32
C LYS A 544 -30.83 -19.58 -15.33
N LEU A 545 -31.45 -19.12 -14.24
CA LEU A 545 -32.14 -19.95 -13.25
C LEU A 545 -33.65 -19.75 -13.42
N ASN A 546 -34.33 -20.81 -13.81
CA ASN A 546 -35.76 -20.79 -14.10
C ASN A 546 -36.54 -21.53 -13.02
N PHE A 547 -37.66 -20.96 -12.61
CA PHE A 547 -38.59 -21.53 -11.63
C PHE A 547 -39.98 -21.63 -12.28
N PRO A 548 -40.22 -22.64 -13.14
CA PRO A 548 -41.43 -22.72 -13.94
C PRO A 548 -42.70 -22.83 -13.09
N ASP A 549 -42.60 -23.47 -11.92
CA ASP A 549 -43.72 -23.68 -11.00
C ASP A 549 -43.78 -22.62 -9.87
N GLY A 550 -42.95 -21.57 -9.95
CA GLY A 550 -42.79 -20.57 -8.89
C GLY A 550 -41.70 -20.92 -7.87
N LEU A 551 -41.61 -20.13 -6.80
CA LEU A 551 -40.59 -20.26 -5.75
C LEU A 551 -41.23 -20.12 -4.36
N GLU A 552 -41.00 -21.08 -3.46
CA GLU A 552 -41.24 -20.90 -2.03
C GLU A 552 -39.97 -20.39 -1.34
N PHE A 553 -40.09 -19.34 -0.54
CA PHE A 553 -38.94 -18.67 0.05
C PHE A 553 -39.14 -18.23 1.52
N PRO A 554 -39.48 -19.16 2.44
CA PRO A 554 -39.84 -18.83 3.83
C PRO A 554 -38.61 -18.57 4.74
N LEU A 555 -37.56 -17.97 4.19
CA LEU A 555 -36.27 -17.79 4.86
C LEU A 555 -36.25 -16.51 5.72
N GLY A 556 -36.48 -16.66 7.02
CA GLY A 556 -36.53 -15.53 7.99
C GLY A 556 -35.17 -15.07 8.54
N GLU A 557 -34.09 -15.82 8.33
CA GLU A 557 -32.74 -15.47 8.82
C GLU A 557 -31.92 -14.64 7.81
N VAL A 558 -32.48 -14.37 6.62
CA VAL A 558 -31.76 -13.69 5.53
C VAL A 558 -31.47 -12.25 5.89
N ARG A 559 -30.20 -11.87 5.81
CA ARG A 559 -29.68 -10.51 6.07
C ARG A 559 -29.25 -9.79 4.80
N TYR A 560 -28.75 -10.54 3.83
CA TYR A 560 -28.28 -10.04 2.54
C TYR A 560 -28.88 -10.90 1.43
N LEU A 561 -29.70 -10.28 0.57
CA LEU A 561 -30.28 -10.92 -0.60
C LEU A 561 -29.90 -10.12 -1.85
N HIS A 562 -28.95 -10.63 -2.62
CA HIS A 562 -28.56 -10.09 -3.92
C HIS A 562 -28.90 -11.12 -4.98
N TRP A 563 -29.82 -10.79 -5.88
CA TRP A 563 -30.20 -11.64 -6.99
C TRP A 563 -30.33 -10.82 -8.28
N VAL A 564 -29.30 -10.91 -9.13
CA VAL A 564 -29.32 -10.25 -10.45
C VAL A 564 -30.27 -11.00 -11.36
N LYS A 565 -31.16 -10.28 -12.06
CA LYS A 565 -32.22 -10.85 -12.92
C LYS A 565 -33.12 -11.81 -12.14
N PHE A 566 -33.67 -11.34 -11.02
CA PHE A 566 -34.63 -12.14 -10.26
C PHE A 566 -35.81 -12.53 -11.19
N PRO A 567 -36.18 -13.83 -11.25
CA PRO A 567 -37.00 -14.34 -12.33
C PRO A 567 -38.51 -14.11 -12.15
N LEU A 568 -38.98 -13.80 -10.94
CA LEU A 568 -40.40 -13.59 -10.63
C LEU A 568 -40.76 -12.10 -10.60
N GLU A 569 -42.06 -11.82 -10.74
CA GLU A 569 -42.63 -10.46 -10.72
C GLU A 569 -42.67 -9.84 -9.31
N GLU A 570 -42.57 -10.66 -8.27
CA GLU A 570 -42.48 -10.22 -6.87
C GLU A 570 -41.77 -11.29 -6.02
N LEU A 571 -41.31 -10.92 -4.83
CA LEU A 571 -40.81 -11.89 -3.87
C LEU A 571 -41.98 -12.75 -3.34
N PRO A 572 -41.76 -14.05 -3.09
CA PRO A 572 -42.80 -14.95 -2.60
C PRO A 572 -43.52 -14.43 -1.34
N PRO A 573 -44.86 -14.63 -1.22
CA PRO A 573 -45.64 -14.13 -0.10
C PRO A 573 -45.14 -14.60 1.27
N ASP A 574 -44.55 -15.80 1.34
CA ASP A 574 -44.00 -16.42 2.54
C ASP A 574 -42.63 -15.87 2.97
N PHE A 575 -42.02 -14.97 2.19
CA PHE A 575 -40.76 -14.32 2.55
C PHE A 575 -40.87 -13.42 3.79
N ARG A 576 -39.87 -13.50 4.67
CA ARG A 576 -39.85 -12.90 6.00
C ARG A 576 -38.65 -11.94 6.16
N PRO A 577 -38.85 -10.62 5.98
CA PRO A 577 -37.75 -9.66 5.87
C PRO A 577 -37.31 -9.05 7.21
N GLU A 578 -37.71 -9.60 8.36
CA GLU A 578 -37.45 -8.99 9.68
C GLU A 578 -35.96 -8.81 9.98
N ASN A 579 -35.13 -9.75 9.48
CA ASN A 579 -33.67 -9.72 9.61
C ASN A 579 -32.95 -9.13 8.40
N LEU A 580 -33.68 -8.72 7.35
CA LEU A 580 -33.11 -8.26 6.09
C LEU A 580 -32.46 -6.88 6.27
N VAL A 581 -31.21 -6.75 5.83
CA VAL A 581 -30.41 -5.52 5.93
C VAL A 581 -30.16 -4.91 4.55
N ASP A 582 -29.87 -5.75 3.55
CA ASP A 582 -29.59 -5.33 2.17
C ASP A 582 -30.35 -6.20 1.17
N LEU A 583 -31.18 -5.57 0.35
CA LEU A 583 -31.96 -6.18 -0.72
C LEU A 583 -31.52 -5.63 -2.07
N ARG A 584 -31.00 -6.50 -2.95
CA ARG A 584 -30.57 -6.12 -4.30
C ARG A 584 -31.17 -7.05 -5.34
N LEU A 585 -32.07 -6.55 -6.15
CA LEU A 585 -32.73 -7.28 -7.22
C LEU A 585 -32.55 -6.54 -8.56
N PRO A 586 -31.31 -6.22 -9.00
CA PRO A 586 -31.11 -5.43 -10.21
C PRO A 586 -31.43 -6.23 -11.48
N TYR A 587 -31.87 -5.53 -12.54
CA TYR A 587 -32.26 -6.11 -13.83
C TYR A 587 -33.37 -7.16 -13.74
N SER A 588 -34.25 -7.05 -12.73
CA SER A 588 -35.29 -8.06 -12.45
C SER A 588 -36.61 -7.75 -13.16
N LYS A 589 -37.49 -8.75 -13.23
CA LYS A 589 -38.86 -8.61 -13.75
C LYS A 589 -39.85 -8.11 -12.70
N ILE A 590 -39.36 -7.52 -11.63
CA ILE A 590 -40.19 -7.18 -10.48
C ILE A 590 -41.09 -6.00 -10.81
N THR A 591 -42.40 -6.17 -10.57
CA THR A 591 -43.43 -5.13 -10.68
C THR A 591 -43.74 -4.50 -9.32
N ARG A 592 -43.64 -5.29 -8.24
CA ARG A 592 -43.73 -4.87 -6.83
C ARG A 592 -42.84 -5.77 -5.96
N VAL A 593 -42.26 -5.23 -4.88
CA VAL A 593 -41.26 -6.00 -4.10
C VAL A 593 -41.88 -7.22 -3.39
N TRP A 594 -43.00 -7.03 -2.69
CA TRP A 594 -43.83 -8.09 -2.08
C TRP A 594 -45.25 -7.57 -1.81
N GLU A 595 -46.19 -8.49 -1.67
CA GLU A 595 -47.56 -8.16 -1.28
C GLU A 595 -47.71 -7.84 0.21
N GLY A 596 -48.50 -6.81 0.51
CA GLY A 596 -48.83 -6.37 1.87
C GLY A 596 -47.69 -5.65 2.60
N GLU A 597 -48.02 -5.12 3.77
CA GLU A 597 -47.04 -4.45 4.63
C GLU A 597 -46.27 -5.47 5.47
N LYS A 598 -44.95 -5.51 5.30
CA LYS A 598 -44.04 -6.36 6.09
C LYS A 598 -43.13 -5.51 6.96
N ASP A 599 -42.87 -5.97 8.18
CA ASP A 599 -41.98 -5.27 9.11
C ASP A 599 -40.51 -5.46 8.67
N THR A 600 -39.79 -4.36 8.51
CA THR A 600 -38.40 -4.33 7.99
C THR A 600 -37.47 -3.52 8.90
N PRO A 601 -37.37 -3.86 10.20
CA PRO A 601 -36.69 -3.03 11.19
C PRO A 601 -35.19 -2.86 10.94
N ARG A 602 -34.57 -3.72 10.13
CA ARG A 602 -33.12 -3.70 9.85
C ARG A 602 -32.75 -3.28 8.44
N LEU A 603 -33.73 -3.06 7.56
CA LEU A 603 -33.47 -2.80 6.15
C LEU A 603 -32.82 -1.43 5.97
N LYS A 604 -31.59 -1.41 5.46
CA LYS A 604 -30.78 -0.20 5.26
C LYS A 604 -30.50 0.09 3.79
N TRP A 605 -30.41 -0.93 2.95
CA TRP A 605 -30.07 -0.78 1.53
C TRP A 605 -31.07 -1.53 0.65
N VAL A 606 -31.58 -0.85 -0.38
CA VAL A 606 -32.42 -1.43 -1.42
C VAL A 606 -31.89 -1.00 -2.79
N ASP A 607 -31.67 -1.97 -3.68
CA ASP A 607 -31.28 -1.76 -5.07
C ASP A 607 -32.20 -2.56 -6.00
N LEU A 608 -33.07 -1.86 -6.73
CA LEU A 608 -33.96 -2.42 -7.75
C LEU A 608 -33.59 -1.91 -9.14
N SER A 609 -32.36 -1.40 -9.32
CA SER A 609 -31.93 -0.77 -10.57
C SER A 609 -32.17 -1.66 -11.79
N HIS A 610 -32.62 -1.05 -12.88
CA HIS A 610 -32.97 -1.65 -14.15
C HIS A 610 -34.08 -2.69 -14.07
N SER A 611 -34.88 -2.69 -13.00
CA SER A 611 -36.15 -3.42 -12.97
C SER A 611 -37.18 -2.60 -13.74
N SER A 612 -37.17 -2.75 -15.06
CA SER A 612 -37.89 -1.87 -16.00
C SER A 612 -39.41 -1.95 -15.89
N GLU A 613 -39.93 -3.02 -15.28
CA GLU A 613 -41.37 -3.29 -15.07
C GLU A 613 -41.86 -2.86 -13.68
N LEU A 614 -41.00 -2.29 -12.83
CA LEU A 614 -41.36 -1.84 -11.49
C LEU A 614 -42.40 -0.72 -11.54
N LEU A 615 -43.53 -0.92 -10.84
CA LEU A 615 -44.66 0.01 -10.74
C LEU A 615 -44.93 0.44 -9.30
N ASP A 616 -44.80 -0.48 -8.33
CA ASP A 616 -45.25 -0.26 -6.95
C ASP A 616 -44.10 -0.38 -5.94
N LEU A 617 -43.99 0.65 -5.08
CA LEU A 617 -43.02 0.77 -3.99
C LEU A 617 -43.66 0.73 -2.59
N SER A 618 -44.99 0.54 -2.49
CA SER A 618 -45.76 0.50 -1.23
C SER A 618 -45.23 -0.53 -0.23
N ALA A 619 -44.66 -1.63 -0.74
CA ALA A 619 -43.97 -2.67 0.01
C ALA A 619 -42.87 -2.16 0.96
N LEU A 620 -42.26 -1.01 0.65
CA LEU A 620 -41.18 -0.39 1.43
C LEU A 620 -41.67 0.69 2.41
N SER A 621 -42.98 0.92 2.53
CA SER A 621 -43.59 1.96 3.37
C SER A 621 -43.19 1.94 4.85
N LYS A 622 -42.86 0.75 5.39
CA LYS A 622 -42.40 0.54 6.77
C LYS A 622 -40.88 0.56 6.97
N ALA A 623 -40.10 0.80 5.92
CA ALA A 623 -38.64 0.77 5.98
C ALA A 623 -38.04 2.07 6.55
N GLU A 624 -38.34 2.40 7.81
CA GLU A 624 -37.93 3.67 8.44
C GLU A 624 -36.39 3.84 8.55
N ASN A 625 -35.69 2.71 8.66
CA ASN A 625 -34.23 2.64 8.78
C ASN A 625 -33.50 2.59 7.43
N LEU A 626 -34.22 2.68 6.30
CA LEU A 626 -33.64 2.66 4.97
C LEU A 626 -32.73 3.87 4.75
N GLN A 627 -31.49 3.63 4.33
CA GLN A 627 -30.45 4.65 4.12
C GLN A 627 -30.15 4.88 2.64
N ARG A 628 -30.34 3.87 1.79
CA ARG A 628 -30.10 3.95 0.35
C ARG A 628 -31.20 3.25 -0.44
N LEU A 629 -31.77 3.96 -1.40
CA LEU A 629 -32.72 3.43 -2.37
C LEU A 629 -32.21 3.71 -3.80
N ASN A 630 -31.92 2.65 -4.55
CA ASN A 630 -31.46 2.73 -5.94
C ASN A 630 -32.53 2.15 -6.89
N LEU A 631 -33.07 3.01 -7.75
CA LEU A 631 -34.14 2.73 -8.73
C LEU A 631 -33.70 3.14 -10.14
N GLU A 632 -32.39 3.28 -10.38
CA GLU A 632 -31.85 3.68 -11.68
C GLU A 632 -32.37 2.77 -12.79
N GLY A 633 -32.93 3.31 -13.86
CA GLY A 633 -33.43 2.55 -15.00
C GLY A 633 -34.76 1.83 -14.77
N CYS A 634 -35.48 2.12 -13.67
CA CYS A 634 -36.87 1.69 -13.49
C CYS A 634 -37.79 2.54 -14.38
N THR A 635 -37.87 2.19 -15.66
CA THR A 635 -38.50 3.00 -16.71
C THR A 635 -40.03 3.04 -16.64
N SER A 636 -40.68 2.05 -16.01
CA SER A 636 -42.14 2.01 -15.88
C SER A 636 -42.69 2.83 -14.72
N LEU A 637 -41.83 3.20 -13.76
CA LEU A 637 -42.19 3.98 -12.58
C LEU A 637 -42.63 5.39 -12.99
N ASP A 638 -43.89 5.72 -12.75
CA ASP A 638 -44.54 6.99 -13.12
C ASP A 638 -44.84 7.89 -11.92
N GLU A 639 -45.16 7.29 -10.76
CA GLU A 639 -45.45 7.99 -9.52
C GLU A 639 -44.62 7.46 -8.35
N PHE A 640 -44.48 8.30 -7.32
CA PHE A 640 -43.78 7.94 -6.09
C PHE A 640 -44.75 8.02 -4.90
N PRO A 641 -44.89 6.95 -4.08
CA PRO A 641 -45.89 6.90 -3.01
C PRO A 641 -45.62 7.92 -1.89
N LEU A 642 -46.68 8.45 -1.27
CA LEU A 642 -46.59 9.41 -0.15
C LEU A 642 -45.91 8.77 1.08
N GLU A 643 -46.03 7.46 1.23
CA GLU A 643 -45.48 6.67 2.33
C GLU A 643 -43.94 6.73 2.41
N ILE A 644 -43.24 7.18 1.34
CA ILE A 644 -41.78 7.40 1.40
C ILE A 644 -41.40 8.38 2.51
N GLN A 645 -42.29 9.29 2.93
CA GLN A 645 -42.05 10.21 4.04
C GLN A 645 -41.64 9.50 5.35
N ASN A 646 -41.98 8.21 5.50
CA ASN A 646 -41.61 7.40 6.66
C ASN A 646 -40.11 7.05 6.68
N MET A 647 -39.41 7.11 5.55
CA MET A 647 -37.98 6.79 5.41
C MET A 647 -37.07 7.91 5.95
N LYS A 648 -37.21 8.21 7.25
CA LYS A 648 -36.51 9.31 7.93
C LYS A 648 -34.98 9.17 7.89
N SER A 649 -34.47 7.95 7.72
CA SER A 649 -33.03 7.64 7.66
C SER A 649 -32.44 7.69 6.24
N LEU A 650 -33.24 7.98 5.21
CA LEU A 650 -32.80 7.89 3.82
C LEU A 650 -31.77 8.97 3.50
N VAL A 651 -30.55 8.55 3.12
CA VAL A 651 -29.42 9.43 2.80
C VAL A 651 -29.21 9.55 1.28
N PHE A 652 -29.51 8.50 0.53
CA PHE A 652 -29.27 8.42 -0.92
C PHE A 652 -30.50 7.89 -1.65
N LEU A 653 -30.98 8.64 -2.64
CA LEU A 653 -32.06 8.26 -3.56
C LEU A 653 -31.60 8.44 -5.01
N ASN A 654 -31.61 7.35 -5.78
CA ASN A 654 -31.29 7.37 -7.21
C ASN A 654 -32.48 6.90 -8.05
N LEU A 655 -32.98 7.81 -8.88
CA LEU A 655 -34.10 7.66 -9.82
C LEU A 655 -33.63 7.85 -11.26
N ARG A 656 -32.32 7.78 -11.52
CA ARG A 656 -31.76 8.05 -12.83
C ARG A 656 -32.46 7.21 -13.91
N GLY A 657 -32.88 7.82 -15.02
CA GLY A 657 -33.49 7.09 -16.13
C GLY A 657 -34.88 6.53 -15.85
N CYS A 658 -35.57 6.97 -14.79
CA CYS A 658 -37.00 6.76 -14.61
C CYS A 658 -37.76 7.66 -15.60
N ILE A 659 -37.84 7.24 -16.86
CA ILE A 659 -38.31 8.08 -17.97
C ILE A 659 -39.80 8.44 -17.91
N ARG A 660 -40.63 7.65 -17.21
CA ARG A 660 -42.07 7.91 -17.02
C ARG A 660 -42.39 8.80 -15.82
N LEU A 661 -41.44 9.03 -14.93
CA LEU A 661 -41.62 9.85 -13.74
C LEU A 661 -41.92 11.30 -14.14
N CYS A 662 -43.14 11.76 -13.83
CA CYS A 662 -43.59 13.11 -14.20
C CYS A 662 -43.42 14.14 -13.08
N SER A 663 -43.48 13.71 -11.82
CA SER A 663 -43.35 14.58 -10.65
C SER A 663 -42.89 13.79 -9.42
N LEU A 664 -42.49 14.50 -8.36
CA LEU A 664 -42.22 13.92 -7.05
C LEU A 664 -43.30 14.35 -6.05
N PRO A 665 -43.63 13.54 -5.04
CA PRO A 665 -44.62 13.86 -4.03
C PRO A 665 -44.12 14.97 -3.09
N GLU A 666 -45.05 15.69 -2.47
CA GLU A 666 -44.75 16.71 -1.46
C GLU A 666 -44.43 16.03 -0.11
N VAL A 667 -43.15 15.69 0.10
CA VAL A 667 -42.64 15.01 1.30
C VAL A 667 -41.40 15.71 1.86
N ASN A 668 -40.98 15.36 3.08
CA ASN A 668 -39.76 15.89 3.70
C ASN A 668 -38.85 14.78 4.24
N LEU A 669 -37.89 14.34 3.42
CA LEU A 669 -36.88 13.35 3.77
C LEU A 669 -35.71 14.02 4.51
N ILE A 670 -35.83 14.14 5.82
CA ILE A 670 -34.95 14.95 6.69
C ILE A 670 -33.45 14.59 6.67
N SER A 671 -33.09 13.38 6.23
CA SER A 671 -31.71 12.88 6.18
C SER A 671 -31.12 12.80 4.77
N LEU A 672 -31.90 13.14 3.74
CA LEU A 672 -31.50 12.94 2.34
C LEU A 672 -30.36 13.88 1.97
N LYS A 673 -29.24 13.31 1.55
CA LYS A 673 -28.04 14.05 1.11
C LYS A 673 -27.84 14.01 -0.40
N THR A 674 -28.18 12.90 -1.04
CA THR A 674 -27.97 12.72 -2.49
C THR A 674 -29.28 12.37 -3.16
N LEU A 675 -29.70 13.19 -4.12
CA LEU A 675 -30.87 12.97 -4.98
C LEU A 675 -30.43 12.98 -6.44
N ILE A 676 -30.63 11.86 -7.13
CA ILE A 676 -30.31 11.71 -8.55
C ILE A 676 -31.61 11.46 -9.33
N LEU A 677 -31.93 12.39 -10.23
CA LEU A 677 -33.07 12.37 -11.15
C LEU A 677 -32.58 12.50 -12.61
N SER A 678 -31.29 12.22 -12.84
CA SER A 678 -30.69 12.36 -14.16
C SER A 678 -31.44 11.53 -15.21
N ASP A 679 -31.56 12.01 -16.43
CA ASP A 679 -32.20 11.30 -17.55
C ASP A 679 -33.70 10.94 -17.30
N CYS A 680 -34.37 11.54 -16.30
CA CYS A 680 -35.84 11.51 -16.14
C CYS A 680 -36.52 12.43 -17.18
N SER A 681 -36.66 11.94 -18.41
CA SER A 681 -37.05 12.76 -19.56
C SER A 681 -38.46 13.37 -19.50
N ASN A 682 -39.40 12.80 -18.73
CA ASN A 682 -40.75 13.35 -18.57
C ASN A 682 -40.90 14.26 -17.34
N LEU A 683 -39.84 14.43 -16.53
CA LEU A 683 -39.87 15.30 -15.37
C LEU A 683 -39.83 16.77 -15.83
N GLU A 684 -41.00 17.42 -15.87
CA GLU A 684 -41.13 18.83 -16.28
C GLU A 684 -41.02 19.82 -15.12
N GLU A 685 -41.35 19.39 -13.91
CA GLU A 685 -41.34 20.21 -12.69
C GLU A 685 -40.58 19.50 -11.57
N PHE A 686 -39.66 20.22 -10.93
CA PHE A 686 -38.93 19.72 -9.76
C PHE A 686 -39.55 20.25 -8.46
N GLN A 687 -39.96 19.33 -7.59
CA GLN A 687 -40.41 19.65 -6.24
C GLN A 687 -39.32 19.32 -5.21
N LEU A 688 -39.25 20.14 -4.16
CA LEU A 688 -38.27 19.97 -3.10
C LEU A 688 -38.75 18.91 -2.10
N ILE A 689 -38.12 17.74 -2.09
CA ILE A 689 -38.48 16.62 -1.19
C ILE A 689 -37.65 16.55 0.11
N SER A 690 -36.66 17.44 0.27
CA SER A 690 -35.77 17.47 1.44
C SER A 690 -34.99 18.78 1.50
N GLU A 691 -34.78 19.30 2.71
CA GLU A 691 -33.93 20.49 2.96
C GLU A 691 -32.44 20.13 3.20
N SER A 692 -32.11 18.85 3.41
CA SER A 692 -30.76 18.38 3.76
C SER A 692 -29.86 18.02 2.58
N VAL A 693 -30.36 18.14 1.35
CA VAL A 693 -29.66 17.69 0.12
C VAL A 693 -28.34 18.44 -0.08
N GLU A 694 -27.26 17.66 -0.24
CA GLU A 694 -25.90 18.11 -0.54
C GLU A 694 -25.57 17.93 -2.04
N PHE A 695 -26.14 16.92 -2.70
CA PHE A 695 -25.90 16.61 -4.12
C PHE A 695 -27.22 16.42 -4.86
N LEU A 696 -27.53 17.32 -5.79
CA LEU A 696 -28.74 17.27 -6.61
C LEU A 696 -28.39 17.14 -8.09
N HIS A 697 -28.78 16.03 -8.69
CA HIS A 697 -28.58 15.76 -10.12
C HIS A 697 -29.93 15.72 -10.85
N LEU A 698 -30.10 16.66 -11.77
CA LEU A 698 -31.29 16.86 -12.62
C LEU A 698 -30.91 16.84 -14.11
N ASP A 699 -29.69 16.45 -14.45
CA ASP A 699 -29.19 16.49 -15.82
C ASP A 699 -29.99 15.60 -16.77
N GLY A 700 -30.25 16.05 -17.99
CA GLY A 700 -31.03 15.31 -18.98
C GLY A 700 -32.54 15.28 -18.74
N THR A 701 -33.06 16.01 -17.75
CA THR A 701 -34.51 16.16 -17.52
C THR A 701 -35.16 17.23 -18.41
N ALA A 702 -36.51 17.23 -18.47
CA ALA A 702 -37.30 18.20 -19.21
C ALA A 702 -37.74 19.41 -18.36
N ILE A 703 -37.09 19.64 -17.22
CA ILE A 703 -37.46 20.73 -16.30
C ILE A 703 -37.41 22.09 -16.99
N LYS A 704 -38.47 22.88 -16.77
CA LYS A 704 -38.58 24.23 -17.35
C LYS A 704 -37.92 25.31 -16.48
N GLY A 705 -37.82 25.06 -15.17
CA GLY A 705 -37.24 25.95 -14.17
C GLY A 705 -37.08 25.25 -12.81
N LEU A 706 -36.46 25.94 -11.85
CA LEU A 706 -36.36 25.48 -10.45
C LEU A 706 -37.28 26.32 -9.54
N PRO A 707 -37.88 25.73 -8.49
CA PRO A 707 -38.76 26.45 -7.56
C PRO A 707 -37.97 27.43 -6.66
N GLN A 708 -38.64 28.50 -6.18
CA GLN A 708 -38.05 29.45 -5.23
C GLN A 708 -37.64 28.78 -3.91
N ALA A 709 -38.28 27.66 -3.55
CA ALA A 709 -37.94 26.85 -2.38
C ALA A 709 -36.51 26.29 -2.42
N ILE A 710 -35.83 26.27 -3.58
CA ILE A 710 -34.43 25.82 -3.69
C ILE A 710 -33.51 26.54 -2.71
N GLN A 711 -33.81 27.80 -2.34
CA GLN A 711 -33.05 28.56 -1.35
C GLN A 711 -32.94 27.89 0.02
N LYS A 712 -33.85 26.97 0.34
CA LYS A 712 -33.83 26.22 1.60
C LYS A 712 -32.69 25.20 1.67
N LEU A 713 -32.11 24.80 0.53
CA LEU A 713 -31.02 23.83 0.44
C LEU A 713 -29.67 24.43 0.86
N GLN A 714 -29.56 24.88 2.11
CA GLN A 714 -28.37 25.57 2.62
C GLN A 714 -27.11 24.67 2.67
N ARG A 715 -27.27 23.35 2.54
CA ARG A 715 -26.19 22.36 2.48
C ARG A 715 -25.82 21.92 1.06
N LEU A 716 -26.50 22.44 0.03
CA LEU A 716 -26.27 22.01 -1.36
C LEU A 716 -24.85 22.36 -1.80
N VAL A 717 -24.07 21.34 -2.12
CA VAL A 717 -22.69 21.42 -2.61
C VAL A 717 -22.65 21.34 -4.14
N VAL A 718 -23.46 20.45 -4.74
CA VAL A 718 -23.50 20.23 -6.18
C VAL A 718 -24.92 20.35 -6.72
N LEU A 719 -25.10 21.21 -7.73
CA LEU A 719 -26.31 21.28 -8.55
C LEU A 719 -25.95 20.97 -10.01
N ASN A 720 -26.37 19.80 -10.48
CA ASN A 720 -26.17 19.37 -11.86
C ASN A 720 -27.46 19.48 -12.68
N LEU A 721 -27.44 20.34 -13.69
CA LEU A 721 -28.54 20.61 -14.63
C LEU A 721 -28.09 20.40 -16.08
N LYS A 722 -26.96 19.71 -16.30
CA LYS A 722 -26.43 19.45 -17.64
C LYS A 722 -27.50 18.92 -18.60
N ASN A 723 -27.51 19.38 -19.84
CA ASN A 723 -28.43 18.95 -20.89
C ASN A 723 -29.94 19.10 -20.54
N CYS A 724 -30.32 19.96 -19.58
CA CYS A 724 -31.72 20.33 -19.37
C CYS A 724 -32.17 21.28 -20.49
N LYS A 725 -32.48 20.74 -21.66
CA LYS A 725 -32.74 21.53 -22.88
C LYS A 725 -33.99 22.43 -22.78
N MET A 726 -34.91 22.10 -21.89
CA MET A 726 -36.15 22.86 -21.65
C MET A 726 -35.98 23.98 -20.61
N LEU A 727 -34.86 24.00 -19.88
CA LEU A 727 -34.58 24.97 -18.84
C LEU A 727 -34.45 26.37 -19.43
N ALA A 728 -35.42 27.24 -19.13
CA ALA A 728 -35.47 28.59 -19.68
C ALA A 728 -34.95 29.65 -18.69
N CYS A 729 -35.11 29.41 -17.39
CA CYS A 729 -34.70 30.34 -16.34
C CYS A 729 -34.30 29.62 -15.04
N LEU A 730 -33.49 30.31 -14.23
CA LEU A 730 -33.14 29.91 -12.87
C LEU A 730 -33.67 30.96 -11.88
N PRO A 731 -34.05 30.58 -10.65
CA PRO A 731 -34.57 31.51 -9.66
C PRO A 731 -33.47 32.44 -9.13
N ASN A 732 -33.83 33.71 -8.87
CA ASN A 732 -32.91 34.72 -8.33
C ASN A 732 -32.32 34.36 -6.95
N CYS A 733 -32.99 33.49 -6.19
CA CYS A 733 -32.55 33.04 -4.87
C CYS A 733 -31.39 32.03 -4.90
N LEU A 734 -30.95 31.57 -6.08
CA LEU A 734 -29.77 30.68 -6.22
C LEU A 734 -28.50 31.31 -5.60
N GLY A 735 -28.42 32.65 -5.62
CA GLY A 735 -27.42 33.45 -4.93
C GLY A 735 -27.30 33.21 -3.41
N ASN A 736 -28.34 32.66 -2.78
CA ASN A 736 -28.42 32.48 -1.33
C ASN A 736 -27.87 31.14 -0.84
N LEU A 737 -27.42 30.26 -1.75
CA LEU A 737 -26.87 28.94 -1.43
C LEU A 737 -25.39 29.06 -1.02
N LYS A 738 -25.14 29.13 0.29
CA LYS A 738 -23.80 29.39 0.84
C LYS A 738 -22.82 28.23 0.70
N ALA A 739 -23.31 26.99 0.63
CA ALA A 739 -22.49 25.79 0.51
C ALA A 739 -22.21 25.36 -0.94
N LEU A 740 -22.81 26.04 -1.93
CA LEU A 740 -22.76 25.61 -3.33
C LEU A 740 -21.35 25.75 -3.88
N ASP A 741 -20.74 24.59 -4.19
CA ASP A 741 -19.38 24.44 -4.69
C ASP A 741 -19.35 24.30 -6.21
N LYS A 742 -20.30 23.54 -6.77
CA LYS A 742 -20.36 23.23 -8.21
C LYS A 742 -21.75 23.45 -8.80
N LEU A 743 -21.80 24.26 -9.86
CA LEU A 743 -22.99 24.50 -10.66
C LEU A 743 -22.72 24.09 -12.12
N ILE A 744 -23.46 23.10 -12.60
CA ILE A 744 -23.29 22.54 -13.95
C ILE A 744 -24.55 22.82 -14.77
N LEU A 745 -24.40 23.58 -15.85
CA LEU A 745 -25.45 24.05 -16.75
C LEU A 745 -25.13 23.77 -18.22
N SER A 746 -24.08 22.99 -18.48
CA SER A 746 -23.61 22.62 -19.82
C SER A 746 -24.75 22.09 -20.70
N GLY A 747 -24.91 22.58 -21.92
CA GLY A 747 -25.92 22.10 -22.87
C GLY A 747 -27.38 22.54 -22.60
N CYS A 748 -27.62 23.47 -21.66
CA CYS A 748 -28.93 24.08 -21.44
C CYS A 748 -29.27 25.09 -22.54
N SER A 749 -29.67 24.62 -23.72
CA SER A 749 -29.79 25.44 -24.94
C SER A 749 -30.83 26.58 -24.90
N ARG A 750 -31.82 26.50 -24.00
CA ARG A 750 -32.83 27.57 -23.77
C ARG A 750 -32.42 28.55 -22.67
N LEU A 751 -31.42 28.22 -21.85
CA LEU A 751 -30.94 29.07 -20.78
C LEU A 751 -30.01 30.15 -21.35
N LYS A 752 -30.57 31.32 -21.67
CA LYS A 752 -29.81 32.39 -22.32
C LYS A 752 -29.03 33.27 -21.36
N ASN A 753 -29.51 33.43 -20.14
CA ASN A 753 -28.91 34.26 -19.11
C ASN A 753 -28.91 33.52 -17.77
N LEU A 754 -27.94 33.85 -16.92
CA LEU A 754 -27.97 33.48 -15.50
C LEU A 754 -28.63 34.62 -14.70
N PRO A 755 -29.42 34.31 -13.65
CA PRO A 755 -29.84 35.32 -12.68
C PRO A 755 -28.62 35.97 -12.03
N ASP A 756 -28.81 37.08 -11.30
CA ASP A 756 -27.73 37.72 -10.56
C ASP A 756 -27.19 36.77 -9.46
N VAL A 757 -26.22 35.94 -9.85
CA VAL A 757 -25.53 34.95 -9.01
C VAL A 757 -24.33 35.55 -8.30
N ARG A 758 -24.13 36.88 -8.35
CA ARG A 758 -22.98 37.57 -7.73
C ARG A 758 -22.78 37.18 -6.27
N ASN A 759 -23.86 36.99 -5.51
CA ASN A 759 -23.78 36.60 -4.10
C ASN A 759 -23.35 35.13 -3.89
N SER A 760 -23.76 34.20 -4.76
CA SER A 760 -23.37 32.77 -4.68
C SER A 760 -21.92 32.51 -5.09
N LEU A 761 -21.36 33.36 -5.96
CA LEU A 761 -19.99 33.19 -6.51
C LEU A 761 -18.88 33.41 -5.49
N LYS A 762 -19.20 33.92 -4.28
CA LYS A 762 -18.24 33.99 -3.17
C LYS A 762 -17.77 32.60 -2.73
N HIS A 763 -18.61 31.57 -2.89
CA HIS A 763 -18.35 30.21 -2.40
C HIS A 763 -18.21 29.17 -3.52
N LEU A 764 -18.67 29.48 -4.74
CA LEU A 764 -18.62 28.58 -5.89
C LEU A 764 -17.18 28.37 -6.39
N HIS A 765 -16.74 27.12 -6.53
CA HIS A 765 -15.43 26.76 -7.09
C HIS A 765 -15.51 26.31 -8.56
N THR A 766 -16.63 25.74 -9.00
CA THR A 766 -16.82 25.26 -10.38
C THR A 766 -18.12 25.77 -10.99
N LEU A 767 -18.01 26.44 -12.14
CA LEU A 767 -19.14 26.83 -12.99
C LEU A 767 -18.94 26.29 -14.40
N LEU A 768 -19.82 25.37 -14.82
CA LEU A 768 -19.85 24.87 -16.19
C LEU A 768 -21.08 25.43 -16.91
N PHE A 769 -20.87 26.37 -17.82
CA PHE A 769 -21.90 27.09 -18.56
C PHE A 769 -21.60 27.06 -20.07
N ASP A 770 -21.19 25.90 -20.57
CA ASP A 770 -20.90 25.66 -22.00
C ASP A 770 -22.13 25.21 -22.80
N GLY A 771 -22.15 25.48 -24.10
CA GLY A 771 -23.16 24.96 -25.02
C GLY A 771 -24.60 25.44 -24.78
N THR A 772 -24.78 26.60 -24.13
CA THR A 772 -26.12 27.19 -23.90
C THR A 772 -26.54 28.09 -25.07
N GLY A 773 -25.59 28.50 -25.91
CA GLY A 773 -25.80 29.47 -26.99
C GLY A 773 -26.16 30.84 -26.43
N ALA A 774 -25.56 31.21 -25.29
CA ALA A 774 -25.68 32.54 -24.69
C ALA A 774 -24.95 33.57 -25.57
N LYS A 775 -25.59 34.73 -25.79
CA LYS A 775 -25.03 35.83 -26.58
C LYS A 775 -24.18 36.79 -25.75
N GLU A 776 -24.31 36.71 -24.43
CA GLU A 776 -23.57 37.52 -23.46
C GLU A 776 -23.01 36.59 -22.39
N MET A 777 -21.80 36.90 -21.93
CA MET A 777 -21.20 36.17 -20.81
C MET A 777 -21.96 36.52 -19.51
N PRO A 778 -22.31 35.54 -18.66
CA PRO A 778 -23.00 35.83 -17.41
C PRO A 778 -22.15 36.74 -16.52
N SER A 779 -22.82 37.66 -15.81
CA SER A 779 -22.17 38.57 -14.87
C SER A 779 -21.67 37.81 -13.65
N ILE A 780 -20.39 37.44 -13.69
CA ILE A 780 -19.74 36.65 -12.63
C ILE A 780 -18.83 37.48 -11.72
N SER A 781 -18.63 38.75 -12.02
CA SER A 781 -17.82 39.65 -11.20
C SER A 781 -18.65 40.26 -10.06
N CYS A 782 -18.12 40.15 -8.83
CA CYS A 782 -18.74 40.74 -7.63
C CYS A 782 -18.52 42.27 -7.52
N PHE A 783 -17.90 42.90 -8.52
CA PHE A 783 -17.43 44.29 -8.44
C PHE A 783 -18.31 45.21 -9.26
N THR A 784 -19.44 45.63 -8.71
CA THR A 784 -20.05 46.91 -9.09
C THR A 784 -20.39 47.68 -7.82
N GLY A 785 -19.33 48.18 -7.16
CA GLY A 785 -19.47 49.37 -6.32
C GLY A 785 -19.50 50.58 -7.24
N SER A 786 -20.46 51.47 -7.03
CA SER A 786 -20.64 52.71 -7.78
C SER A 786 -19.34 53.49 -7.95
N GLU A 787 -18.86 53.64 -9.18
CA GLU A 787 -18.10 54.78 -9.68
C GLU A 787 -17.88 54.58 -11.18
N GLY A 788 -18.12 55.63 -11.97
CA GLY A 788 -18.40 55.58 -13.41
C GLY A 788 -17.30 55.00 -14.32
N PRO A 789 -17.44 55.17 -15.66
CA PRO A 789 -16.56 54.59 -16.68
C PRO A 789 -15.07 54.92 -16.51
N ALA A 790 -14.75 55.95 -15.71
CA ALA A 790 -13.39 56.36 -15.39
C ALA A 790 -12.62 55.38 -14.49
N SER A 791 -13.27 54.44 -13.78
CA SER A 791 -12.58 53.55 -12.82
C SER A 791 -11.83 52.38 -13.48
N ALA A 792 -12.28 51.89 -14.64
CA ALA A 792 -11.55 50.86 -15.40
C ALA A 792 -10.25 51.43 -15.98
N ASP A 793 -10.31 52.65 -16.54
CA ASP A 793 -9.14 53.37 -17.02
C ASP A 793 -8.22 53.82 -15.87
N MET A 794 -8.77 54.22 -14.71
CA MET A 794 -7.97 54.56 -13.52
C MET A 794 -7.26 53.33 -12.93
N PHE A 795 -7.88 52.15 -12.93
CA PHE A 795 -7.24 50.90 -12.47
C PHE A 795 -6.13 50.46 -13.45
N LEU A 796 -6.36 50.59 -14.76
CA LEU A 796 -5.35 50.33 -15.80
C LEU A 796 -4.20 51.36 -15.78
N GLN A 797 -4.46 52.64 -15.51
CA GLN A 797 -3.43 53.67 -15.31
C GLN A 797 -2.61 53.44 -14.03
N THR A 798 -3.25 52.93 -12.97
CA THR A 798 -2.56 52.56 -11.72
C THR A 798 -1.70 51.29 -11.92
N LEU A 799 -2.17 50.32 -12.72
CA LEU A 799 -1.40 49.13 -13.11
C LEU A 799 -0.26 49.43 -14.10
N GLY A 800 -0.41 50.42 -14.96
CA GLY A 800 0.64 50.83 -15.91
C GLY A 800 1.92 51.36 -15.25
N SER A 801 1.87 51.68 -13.95
CA SER A 801 2.99 52.09 -13.10
C SER A 801 3.42 51.00 -12.10
N MET A 802 2.67 49.90 -11.96
CA MET A 802 2.91 48.90 -10.91
C MET A 802 3.48 47.60 -11.50
N THR A 803 4.59 47.17 -10.91
CA THR A 803 5.21 45.86 -11.18
C THR A 803 4.49 44.70 -10.46
N GLU A 804 3.46 44.96 -9.66
CA GLU A 804 2.77 43.96 -8.81
C GLU A 804 1.24 44.11 -8.83
N TRP A 805 0.52 42.99 -8.76
CA TRP A 805 -0.94 42.94 -8.70
C TRP A 805 -1.46 43.39 -7.31
N PRO A 806 -2.50 44.24 -7.20
CA PRO A 806 -2.97 44.73 -5.91
C PRO A 806 -3.51 43.60 -5.01
N CYS A 807 -2.74 43.24 -3.97
CA CYS A 807 -3.08 42.18 -3.00
C CYS A 807 -4.43 42.38 -2.26
N ALA A 808 -5.00 43.59 -2.28
CA ALA A 808 -6.26 43.92 -1.60
C ALA A 808 -7.53 43.33 -2.28
N VAL A 809 -7.45 42.84 -3.52
CA VAL A 809 -8.59 42.30 -4.31
C VAL A 809 -8.76 40.77 -4.11
N ASN A 810 -7.88 40.14 -3.34
CA ASN A 810 -7.68 38.68 -3.25
C ASN A 810 -8.81 37.84 -2.60
N ARG A 811 -10.00 38.38 -2.28
CA ARG A 811 -11.00 37.70 -1.43
C ARG A 811 -12.44 37.62 -1.91
N VAL A 812 -12.76 38.06 -3.13
CA VAL A 812 -14.17 38.18 -3.58
C VAL A 812 -14.77 36.94 -4.26
N SER A 813 -13.96 36.06 -4.87
CA SER A 813 -14.45 34.88 -5.57
C SER A 813 -13.59 33.66 -5.25
N SER A 814 -14.25 32.52 -4.99
CA SER A 814 -13.61 31.22 -4.78
C SER A 814 -13.51 30.40 -6.07
N LEU A 815 -13.94 30.96 -7.20
CA LEU A 815 -14.04 30.24 -8.48
C LEU A 815 -12.66 29.78 -8.95
N ARG A 816 -12.53 28.47 -9.23
CA ARG A 816 -11.31 27.81 -9.71
C ARG A 816 -11.47 27.26 -11.12
N HIS A 817 -12.67 26.83 -11.52
CA HIS A 817 -12.95 26.25 -12.82
C HIS A 817 -14.15 26.92 -13.48
N LEU A 818 -13.94 27.48 -14.67
CA LEU A 818 -14.96 28.14 -15.48
C LEU A 818 -14.96 27.58 -16.90
N CYS A 819 -16.09 27.03 -17.33
CA CYS A 819 -16.28 26.55 -18.71
C CYS A 819 -17.39 27.34 -19.38
N LEU A 820 -17.08 27.98 -20.50
CA LEU A 820 -17.95 28.85 -21.28
C LEU A 820 -17.99 28.46 -22.77
N SER A 821 -17.43 27.29 -23.10
CA SER A 821 -17.24 26.79 -24.47
C SER A 821 -18.56 26.69 -25.25
N GLY A 822 -18.50 26.78 -26.58
CA GLY A 822 -19.66 26.60 -27.46
C GLY A 822 -20.76 27.65 -27.29
N ASN A 823 -20.42 28.84 -26.80
CA ASN A 823 -21.33 29.98 -26.68
C ASN A 823 -21.08 31.04 -27.77
N ASP A 824 -22.02 31.97 -27.85
CA ASP A 824 -22.18 32.91 -28.97
C ASP A 824 -21.81 34.37 -28.59
N PHE A 825 -21.11 34.57 -27.46
CA PHE A 825 -20.69 35.91 -27.03
C PHE A 825 -19.53 36.46 -27.86
N VAL A 826 -19.52 37.79 -28.02
CA VAL A 826 -18.51 38.50 -28.84
C VAL A 826 -17.25 38.84 -28.05
N SER A 827 -17.36 38.96 -26.73
CA SER A 827 -16.26 39.25 -25.82
C SER A 827 -16.50 38.64 -24.45
N LEU A 828 -15.43 38.29 -23.74
CA LEU A 828 -15.48 38.02 -22.31
C LEU A 828 -15.64 39.33 -21.52
N GLN A 829 -16.09 39.25 -20.27
CA GLN A 829 -16.22 40.44 -19.42
C GLN A 829 -14.83 41.06 -19.13
N PRO A 830 -14.68 42.40 -19.21
CA PRO A 830 -13.38 43.07 -19.01
C PRO A 830 -12.72 42.81 -17.66
N ASP A 831 -13.52 42.49 -16.65
CA ASP A 831 -13.09 42.24 -15.28
C ASP A 831 -12.87 40.76 -14.95
N ILE A 832 -12.86 39.87 -15.95
CA ILE A 832 -12.53 38.45 -15.77
C ILE A 832 -11.15 38.27 -15.10
N GLY A 833 -10.18 39.15 -15.38
CA GLY A 833 -8.87 39.17 -14.75
C GLY A 833 -8.90 39.36 -13.22
N LYS A 834 -10.02 39.82 -12.65
CA LYS A 834 -10.21 39.94 -11.20
C LYS A 834 -10.51 38.61 -10.50
N LEU A 835 -10.76 37.53 -11.25
CA LEU A 835 -11.00 36.18 -10.69
C LEU A 835 -9.69 35.52 -10.26
N TYR A 836 -9.03 36.09 -9.24
CA TYR A 836 -7.68 35.74 -8.83
C TYR A 836 -7.44 34.25 -8.54
N ASN A 837 -8.46 33.53 -8.04
CA ASN A 837 -8.36 32.10 -7.71
C ASN A 837 -8.65 31.17 -8.91
N LEU A 838 -8.98 31.71 -10.09
CA LEU A 838 -9.32 30.91 -11.27
C LEU A 838 -8.08 30.19 -11.80
N LYS A 839 -8.16 28.85 -11.85
CA LYS A 839 -7.10 27.96 -12.36
C LYS A 839 -7.39 27.47 -13.78
N TRP A 840 -8.67 27.26 -14.11
CA TRP A 840 -9.09 26.70 -15.40
C TRP A 840 -10.15 27.57 -16.05
N LEU A 841 -9.91 27.97 -17.31
CA LEU A 841 -10.85 28.70 -18.15
C LEU A 841 -10.94 28.05 -19.54
N ASP A 842 -12.11 27.52 -19.87
CA ASP A 842 -12.38 26.92 -21.19
C ASP A 842 -13.39 27.78 -21.96
N VAL A 843 -13.03 28.22 -23.16
CA VAL A 843 -13.84 29.00 -24.10
C VAL A 843 -13.81 28.40 -25.51
N LYS A 844 -13.55 27.09 -25.64
CA LYS A 844 -13.50 26.37 -26.93
C LYS A 844 -14.73 26.64 -27.78
N HIS A 845 -14.55 26.69 -29.09
CA HIS A 845 -15.61 26.82 -30.08
C HIS A 845 -16.57 28.00 -29.85
N CYS A 846 -16.12 29.07 -29.19
CA CYS A 846 -16.85 30.33 -29.12
C CYS A 846 -16.63 31.12 -30.42
N THR A 847 -17.28 30.67 -31.49
CA THR A 847 -17.00 31.11 -32.87
C THR A 847 -17.21 32.61 -33.12
N LYS A 848 -17.97 33.30 -32.27
CA LYS A 848 -18.23 34.75 -32.33
C LYS A 848 -17.28 35.59 -31.48
N LEU A 849 -16.46 34.98 -30.63
CA LEU A 849 -15.52 35.66 -29.75
C LEU A 849 -14.47 36.41 -30.59
N ARG A 850 -14.36 37.73 -30.42
CA ARG A 850 -13.44 38.59 -31.20
C ARG A 850 -12.20 39.02 -30.43
N SER A 851 -12.29 39.08 -29.10
CA SER A 851 -11.18 39.51 -28.26
C SER A 851 -11.21 38.83 -26.89
N VAL A 852 -10.02 38.53 -26.38
CA VAL A 852 -9.80 38.06 -24.99
C VAL A 852 -9.24 39.22 -24.17
N PRO A 853 -9.94 39.68 -23.10
CA PRO A 853 -9.43 40.69 -22.18
C PRO A 853 -8.32 40.08 -21.28
N MET A 854 -7.74 40.90 -20.42
CA MET A 854 -6.72 40.45 -19.49
C MET A 854 -7.26 39.31 -18.59
N LEU A 855 -6.56 38.18 -18.63
CA LEU A 855 -6.91 36.94 -17.95
C LEU A 855 -6.42 36.93 -16.48
N PRO A 856 -7.00 36.06 -15.63
CA PRO A 856 -6.57 35.92 -14.24
C PRO A 856 -5.09 35.53 -14.08
N PRO A 857 -4.41 36.03 -13.05
CA PRO A 857 -2.97 35.80 -12.87
C PRO A 857 -2.60 34.36 -12.48
N LYS A 858 -3.45 33.65 -11.70
CA LYS A 858 -3.22 32.25 -11.29
C LYS A 858 -3.73 31.20 -12.29
N LEU A 859 -4.08 31.63 -13.51
CA LEU A 859 -4.62 30.71 -14.50
C LEU A 859 -3.56 29.69 -14.93
N GLN A 860 -3.89 28.41 -14.79
CA GLN A 860 -3.06 27.26 -15.16
C GLN A 860 -3.48 26.69 -16.50
N TYR A 861 -4.75 26.80 -16.86
CA TYR A 861 -5.26 26.31 -18.11
C TYR A 861 -6.18 27.33 -18.75
N PHE A 862 -5.85 27.73 -19.98
CA PHE A 862 -6.71 28.53 -20.84
C PHE A 862 -6.89 27.82 -22.18
N ASP A 863 -8.12 27.65 -22.64
CA ASP A 863 -8.35 27.02 -23.94
C ASP A 863 -9.43 27.74 -24.76
N ALA A 864 -8.98 28.36 -25.83
CA ALA A 864 -9.79 29.05 -26.83
C ALA A 864 -9.79 28.31 -28.17
N HIS A 865 -9.51 26.99 -28.20
CA HIS A 865 -9.49 26.23 -29.44
C HIS A 865 -10.76 26.44 -30.29
N GLY A 866 -10.60 26.68 -31.59
CA GLY A 866 -11.71 26.83 -32.53
C GLY A 866 -12.52 28.13 -32.37
N CYS A 867 -11.94 29.18 -31.77
CA CYS A 867 -12.54 30.52 -31.77
C CYS A 867 -12.21 31.28 -33.07
N ASP A 868 -12.89 30.94 -34.17
CA ASP A 868 -12.58 31.43 -35.53
C ASP A 868 -12.63 32.96 -35.73
N SER A 869 -13.37 33.67 -34.87
CA SER A 869 -13.47 35.14 -34.94
C SER A 869 -12.45 35.86 -34.06
N LEU A 870 -11.64 35.13 -33.28
CA LEU A 870 -10.72 35.71 -32.32
C LEU A 870 -9.59 36.42 -33.05
N LYS A 871 -9.49 37.75 -32.85
CA LYS A 871 -8.50 38.60 -33.48
C LYS A 871 -7.47 39.12 -32.49
N ARG A 872 -7.94 39.65 -31.37
CA ARG A 872 -7.12 40.39 -30.39
C ARG A 872 -7.05 39.66 -29.05
N VAL A 873 -5.91 39.76 -28.38
CA VAL A 873 -5.75 39.41 -26.96
C VAL A 873 -5.25 40.65 -26.21
N ALA A 874 -5.46 40.72 -24.90
CA ALA A 874 -4.89 41.79 -24.09
C ALA A 874 -3.35 41.71 -24.07
N ASP A 875 -2.67 42.85 -23.96
CA ASP A 875 -1.22 42.92 -23.80
C ASP A 875 -0.86 43.67 -22.51
N PRO A 876 -0.32 43.01 -21.47
CA PRO A 876 -0.06 41.56 -21.40
C PRO A 876 -1.35 40.73 -21.26
N ILE A 877 -1.32 39.47 -21.74
CA ILE A 877 -2.48 38.55 -21.67
C ILE A 877 -2.92 38.28 -20.24
N ALA A 878 -1.97 38.11 -19.33
CA ALA A 878 -2.19 38.01 -17.90
C ALA A 878 -0.98 38.56 -17.14
N PHE A 879 -1.19 39.02 -15.91
CA PHE A 879 -0.08 39.29 -15.01
C PHE A 879 0.51 37.97 -14.51
N SER A 880 1.83 37.89 -14.52
CA SER A 880 2.53 36.77 -13.93
C SER A 880 2.77 37.05 -12.45
N VAL A 881 2.26 36.19 -11.57
CA VAL A 881 2.36 36.31 -10.11
C VAL A 881 3.02 35.04 -9.56
N LEU A 882 3.93 35.19 -8.59
CA LEU A 882 4.54 34.09 -7.84
C LEU A 882 3.43 33.28 -7.15
N SER A 883 3.37 31.97 -7.39
CA SER A 883 2.29 31.09 -6.92
C SER A 883 2.81 29.69 -6.66
N ASP A 884 2.21 29.00 -5.67
CA ASP A 884 2.59 27.65 -5.20
C ASP A 884 2.59 26.52 -6.28
N GLN A 885 2.23 26.80 -7.53
CA GLN A 885 2.18 25.81 -8.62
C GLN A 885 2.64 26.45 -9.95
N ILE A 886 3.62 25.80 -10.59
CA ILE A 886 4.44 26.33 -11.68
C ILE A 886 3.77 26.19 -13.08
N HIS A 887 2.83 25.24 -13.24
CA HIS A 887 2.29 24.83 -14.56
C HIS A 887 1.30 25.83 -15.18
N ALA A 888 1.48 26.15 -16.48
CA ALA A 888 0.51 26.91 -17.27
C ALA A 888 0.43 26.53 -18.76
N THR A 889 -0.76 26.19 -19.25
CA THR A 889 -1.02 25.79 -20.63
C THR A 889 -2.11 26.66 -21.27
N PHE A 890 -1.77 27.38 -22.35
CA PHE A 890 -2.69 28.26 -23.08
C PHE A 890 -2.85 27.80 -24.53
N SER A 891 -4.05 27.40 -24.92
CA SER A 891 -4.37 26.90 -26.27
C SER A 891 -5.23 27.90 -27.03
N PHE A 892 -4.77 28.29 -28.21
CA PHE A 892 -5.46 29.11 -29.22
C PHE A 892 -5.53 28.39 -30.57
N THR A 893 -5.45 27.06 -30.56
CA THR A 893 -5.45 26.25 -31.80
C THR A 893 -6.71 26.55 -32.63
N ASN A 894 -6.58 26.54 -33.96
CA ASN A 894 -7.65 26.94 -34.89
C ASN A 894 -8.20 28.38 -34.74
N CYS A 895 -7.52 29.29 -34.04
CA CYS A 895 -7.87 30.72 -34.01
C CYS A 895 -7.26 31.49 -35.19
N ASN A 896 -7.66 31.17 -36.42
CA ASN A 896 -6.97 31.59 -37.65
C ASN A 896 -6.95 33.11 -37.92
N LYS A 897 -7.76 33.90 -37.20
CA LYS A 897 -7.85 35.36 -37.36
C LYS A 897 -7.02 36.15 -36.35
N LEU A 898 -6.22 35.50 -35.52
CA LEU A 898 -5.29 36.18 -34.61
C LEU A 898 -4.35 37.10 -35.41
N ASP A 899 -4.36 38.39 -35.07
CA ASP A 899 -3.45 39.37 -35.66
C ASP A 899 -2.02 39.19 -35.12
N GLN A 900 -1.08 39.90 -35.73
CA GLN A 900 0.34 39.76 -35.37
C GLN A 900 0.60 40.26 -33.94
N ASP A 901 0.03 41.40 -33.57
CA ASP A 901 0.11 41.96 -32.21
C ASP A 901 -0.35 40.94 -31.15
N ALA A 902 -1.44 40.22 -31.42
CA ALA A 902 -1.93 39.19 -30.52
C ALA A 902 -0.97 38.01 -30.39
N LYS A 903 -0.37 37.56 -31.50
CA LYS A 903 0.65 36.49 -31.49
C LYS A 903 1.89 36.92 -30.72
N ASP A 904 2.35 38.15 -30.93
CA ASP A 904 3.51 38.71 -30.26
C ASP A 904 3.28 38.86 -28.74
N SER A 905 2.06 39.22 -28.34
CA SER A 905 1.67 39.25 -26.92
C SER A 905 1.60 37.84 -26.31
N ILE A 906 1.08 36.82 -27.02
CA ILE A 906 1.10 35.41 -26.58
C ILE A 906 2.55 34.96 -26.34
N ILE A 907 3.43 35.18 -27.33
CA ILE A 907 4.85 34.83 -27.25
C ILE A 907 5.51 35.55 -26.07
N SER A 908 5.26 36.86 -25.94
CA SER A 908 5.82 37.70 -24.87
C SER A 908 5.39 37.22 -23.48
N TYR A 909 4.14 36.83 -23.31
CA TYR A 909 3.63 36.28 -22.05
C TYR A 909 4.30 34.96 -21.70
N THR A 910 4.41 34.03 -22.67
CA THR A 910 5.11 32.74 -22.49
C THR A 910 6.55 32.96 -22.03
N LEU A 911 7.27 33.88 -22.70
CA LEU A 911 8.66 34.22 -22.35
C LEU A 911 8.79 34.81 -20.94
N ARG A 912 7.94 35.78 -20.58
CA ARG A 912 7.95 36.41 -19.24
C ARG A 912 7.62 35.40 -18.14
N ARG A 913 6.66 34.50 -18.37
CA ARG A 913 6.28 33.48 -17.38
C ARG A 913 7.40 32.46 -17.18
N SER A 914 8.08 32.03 -18.25
CA SER A 914 9.25 31.14 -18.16
C SER A 914 10.39 31.76 -17.34
N GLN A 915 10.56 33.09 -17.41
CA GLN A 915 11.54 33.81 -16.61
C GLN A 915 11.18 33.92 -15.12
N LEU A 916 9.90 33.87 -14.74
CA LEU A 916 9.46 33.97 -13.34
C LEU A 916 9.50 32.62 -12.62
N VAL A 917 9.14 31.55 -13.31
CA VAL A 917 9.29 30.17 -12.83
C VAL A 917 10.73 29.87 -12.40
N ARG A 918 11.71 30.44 -13.12
CA ARG A 918 13.13 30.42 -12.76
C ARG A 918 13.40 30.98 -11.35
N ASP A 919 12.79 32.09 -10.98
CA ASP A 919 13.07 32.78 -9.71
C ASP A 919 12.49 31.99 -8.50
N GLU A 920 11.44 31.20 -8.70
CA GLU A 920 10.88 30.29 -7.67
C GLU A 920 11.71 29.01 -7.49
N LEU A 921 12.16 28.37 -8.58
CA LEU A 921 12.94 27.13 -8.53
C LEU A 921 14.31 27.31 -7.85
N THR A 922 14.87 28.53 -7.86
CA THR A 922 16.13 28.82 -7.15
C THR A 922 15.98 28.93 -5.63
N GLN A 923 14.75 29.07 -5.10
CA GLN A 923 14.50 29.15 -3.64
C GLN A 923 14.20 27.78 -3.00
N TYR A 924 13.82 26.78 -3.80
CA TYR A 924 13.54 25.42 -3.34
C TYR A 924 14.72 24.49 -3.67
N ASN A 925 15.58 24.23 -2.68
CA ASN A 925 16.57 23.16 -2.78
C ASN A 925 15.87 21.79 -2.69
N GLY A 926 15.45 21.22 -3.82
CA GLY A 926 15.02 19.82 -3.89
C GLY A 926 14.31 19.42 -5.18
N GLY A 927 15.01 18.65 -6.04
CA GLY A 927 14.43 17.92 -7.18
C GLY A 927 14.35 18.69 -8.51
N LEU A 928 14.63 18.02 -9.62
CA LEU A 928 14.30 18.51 -10.97
C LEU A 928 12.83 18.16 -11.22
N VAL A 929 12.00 19.13 -11.62
CA VAL A 929 10.61 18.86 -12.01
C VAL A 929 10.61 18.44 -13.49
N SER A 930 10.12 17.24 -13.80
CA SER A 930 10.14 16.63 -15.15
C SER A 930 8.97 17.05 -16.06
N GLU A 931 8.08 17.93 -15.60
CA GLU A 931 6.88 18.34 -16.33
C GLU A 931 7.12 19.56 -17.25
N ALA A 932 6.36 19.67 -18.35
CA ALA A 932 6.26 20.90 -19.13
C ALA A 932 5.68 22.03 -18.26
N LEU A 933 6.54 22.92 -17.79
CA LEU A 933 6.16 24.00 -16.88
C LEU A 933 5.23 25.01 -17.56
N ILE A 934 5.45 25.30 -18.85
CA ILE A 934 4.66 26.28 -19.59
C ILE A 934 4.47 25.80 -21.03
N GLY A 935 3.24 25.84 -21.54
CA GLY A 935 2.91 25.47 -22.91
C GLY A 935 1.96 26.46 -23.58
N THR A 936 2.24 26.84 -24.82
CA THR A 936 1.33 27.68 -25.62
C THR A 936 1.20 27.18 -27.05
N CYS A 937 -0.03 27.14 -27.56
CA CYS A 937 -0.32 26.71 -28.93
C CYS A 937 -1.15 27.76 -29.65
N PHE A 938 -0.75 28.18 -30.86
CA PHE A 938 -1.51 29.13 -31.69
C PHE A 938 -1.20 28.90 -33.19
N PRO A 939 -2.04 29.38 -34.13
CA PRO A 939 -1.81 29.18 -35.56
C PRO A 939 -0.60 29.96 -36.07
N GLY A 940 0.31 29.24 -36.74
CA GLY A 940 1.54 29.78 -37.32
C GLY A 940 2.18 28.78 -38.28
N TRP A 941 3.13 29.24 -39.09
CA TRP A 941 3.80 28.44 -40.13
C TRP A 941 5.34 28.50 -40.05
N GLU A 942 5.87 29.20 -39.03
CA GLU A 942 7.29 29.35 -38.78
C GLU A 942 7.62 29.05 -37.31
N VAL A 943 8.85 28.60 -37.08
CA VAL A 943 9.43 28.50 -35.75
C VAL A 943 9.91 29.91 -35.36
N PRO A 944 9.55 30.43 -34.17
CA PRO A 944 9.99 31.77 -33.74
C PRO A 944 11.50 31.96 -33.80
N ALA A 945 11.94 33.15 -34.22
CA ALA A 945 13.36 33.44 -34.47
C ALA A 945 14.28 33.31 -33.23
N TRP A 946 13.73 33.34 -32.01
CA TRP A 946 14.50 33.18 -30.78
C TRP A 946 14.95 31.73 -30.51
N PHE A 947 14.42 30.73 -31.23
CA PHE A 947 14.91 29.35 -31.14
C PHE A 947 16.25 29.22 -31.86
N SER A 948 17.32 28.92 -31.09
CA SER A 948 18.69 28.85 -31.59
C SER A 948 18.97 27.72 -32.58
N HIS A 949 18.16 26.66 -32.58
CA HIS A 949 18.24 25.56 -33.54
C HIS A 949 16.87 25.34 -34.16
N GLN A 950 16.81 25.22 -35.49
CA GLN A 950 15.59 24.98 -36.24
C GLN A 950 15.85 23.92 -37.32
N ALA A 951 14.86 23.07 -37.60
CA ALA A 951 14.92 22.07 -38.66
C ALA A 951 13.58 21.97 -39.40
N SER A 952 13.64 21.51 -40.65
CA SER A 952 12.46 21.07 -41.41
C SER A 952 12.19 19.59 -41.11
N GLY A 953 10.93 19.23 -40.89
CA GLY A 953 10.50 17.90 -40.44
C GLY A 953 10.40 17.74 -38.92
N SER A 954 10.18 16.50 -38.47
CA SER A 954 9.94 16.14 -37.07
C SER A 954 11.19 15.95 -36.21
N VAL A 955 12.39 16.01 -36.79
CA VAL A 955 13.64 15.61 -36.13
C VAL A 955 14.65 16.75 -36.05
N LEU A 956 15.20 16.95 -34.85
CA LEU A 956 16.27 17.89 -34.53
C LEU A 956 17.48 17.16 -33.95
N LYS A 957 18.68 17.55 -34.38
CA LYS A 957 19.95 17.01 -33.87
C LYS A 957 20.89 18.14 -33.42
N PRO A 958 20.54 18.92 -32.36
CA PRO A 958 21.38 20.03 -31.93
C PRO A 958 22.67 19.50 -31.28
N LYS A 959 23.77 20.20 -31.53
CA LYS A 959 25.04 19.98 -30.81
C LYS A 959 25.06 20.90 -29.60
N LEU A 960 25.14 20.32 -28.41
CA LEU A 960 25.18 21.10 -27.17
C LEU A 960 26.60 21.62 -26.91
N PRO A 961 26.77 22.89 -26.46
CA PRO A 961 28.07 23.40 -26.03
C PRO A 961 28.69 22.56 -24.91
N ALA A 962 30.01 22.39 -24.85
CA ALA A 962 30.69 21.53 -23.86
C ALA A 962 30.40 21.84 -22.37
N HIS A 963 29.87 23.03 -22.07
CA HIS A 963 29.53 23.49 -20.71
C HIS A 963 28.05 23.95 -20.60
N TRP A 964 27.16 23.38 -21.41
CA TRP A 964 25.76 23.79 -21.44
C TRP A 964 25.03 23.56 -20.10
N CYS A 965 25.48 22.60 -19.30
CA CYS A 965 24.92 22.23 -18.00
C CYS A 965 25.58 22.92 -16.80
N ASP A 966 26.23 24.08 -17.01
CA ASP A 966 26.81 24.90 -15.94
C ASP A 966 25.70 25.48 -15.04
N ASN A 967 26.05 26.12 -13.91
CA ASN A 967 25.10 26.64 -12.91
C ASN A 967 24.09 27.70 -13.43
N LYS A 968 24.18 28.07 -14.71
CA LYS A 968 23.31 29.00 -15.43
C LYS A 968 22.19 28.31 -16.23
N PHE A 969 22.22 26.98 -16.38
CA PHE A 969 21.18 26.25 -17.12
C PHE A 969 19.86 26.21 -16.35
N THR A 970 18.76 26.61 -17.00
CA THR A 970 17.44 26.71 -16.35
C THR A 970 16.36 25.83 -16.99
N GLY A 971 16.53 25.42 -18.24
CA GLY A 971 15.58 24.54 -18.91
C GLY A 971 15.75 24.50 -20.42
N ILE A 972 14.81 23.85 -21.10
CA ILE A 972 14.81 23.67 -22.56
C ILE A 972 13.52 24.27 -23.14
N GLY A 973 13.66 25.08 -24.18
CA GLY A 973 12.55 25.53 -25.02
C GLY A 973 12.39 24.60 -26.22
N LEU A 974 11.18 24.13 -26.47
CA LEU A 974 10.82 23.31 -27.62
C LEU A 974 9.68 23.96 -28.42
N CYS A 975 9.72 23.84 -29.74
CA CYS A 975 8.66 24.29 -30.65
C CYS A 975 8.46 23.29 -31.78
N ALA A 976 7.22 23.09 -32.19
CA ALA A 976 6.87 22.33 -33.39
C ALA A 976 5.77 23.04 -34.17
N VAL A 977 5.88 23.05 -35.48
CA VAL A 977 4.86 23.51 -36.42
C VAL A 977 4.21 22.28 -37.01
N ILE A 978 2.91 22.12 -36.79
CA ILE A 978 2.14 20.95 -37.21
C ILE A 978 1.23 21.36 -38.37
N LEU A 979 1.32 20.61 -39.47
CA LEU A 979 0.39 20.69 -40.59
C LEU A 979 -0.68 19.61 -40.41
N PHE A 980 -1.94 20.01 -40.59
CA PHE A 980 -3.09 19.11 -40.57
C PHE A 980 -3.56 18.92 -42.01
N ASP A 981 -3.36 17.75 -42.60
CA ASP A 981 -3.79 17.47 -43.99
C ASP A 981 -5.15 16.75 -43.96
N GLY A 982 -6.19 17.35 -44.54
CA GLY A 982 -7.54 16.75 -44.57
C GLY A 982 -8.23 16.50 -43.21
N TYR A 983 -7.71 17.04 -42.10
CA TYR A 983 -8.24 16.76 -40.76
C TYR A 983 -9.64 17.37 -40.53
N HIS A 984 -10.68 16.54 -40.70
CA HIS A 984 -12.09 16.97 -40.58
C HIS A 984 -12.69 16.80 -39.17
N ASN A 985 -11.95 16.23 -38.21
CA ASN A 985 -12.53 15.79 -36.93
C ASN A 985 -12.23 16.76 -35.77
N GLN A 986 -13.03 17.83 -35.64
CA GLN A 986 -12.87 18.93 -34.66
C GLN A 986 -13.05 18.56 -33.17
N ARG A 987 -13.07 17.27 -32.80
CA ARG A 987 -13.43 16.81 -31.43
C ARG A 987 -12.37 16.00 -30.69
N LYS A 988 -11.26 15.59 -31.32
CA LYS A 988 -10.19 14.84 -30.63
C LYS A 988 -9.12 15.82 -30.11
N ARG A 989 -8.59 15.54 -28.90
CA ARG A 989 -7.47 16.27 -28.31
C ARG A 989 -6.19 15.86 -29.03
N VAL A 990 -5.52 16.81 -29.68
CA VAL A 990 -4.22 16.60 -30.31
C VAL A 990 -3.14 16.88 -29.27
N LEU A 991 -2.24 15.92 -29.05
CA LEU A 991 -1.11 16.02 -28.15
C LEU A 991 0.18 15.96 -28.96
N LEU A 992 1.14 16.80 -28.60
CA LEU A 992 2.50 16.73 -29.13
C LEU A 992 3.35 15.95 -28.14
N LYS A 993 3.87 14.82 -28.59
CA LYS A 993 4.83 14.00 -27.86
C LYS A 993 6.24 14.33 -28.36
N CYS A 994 7.17 14.53 -27.44
CA CYS A 994 8.56 14.84 -27.75
C CYS A 994 9.46 13.75 -27.16
N ASN A 995 10.17 13.03 -28.02
CA ASN A 995 11.16 12.02 -27.64
C ASN A 995 12.56 12.66 -27.71
N CYS A 996 13.23 12.73 -26.58
CA CYS A 996 14.60 13.24 -26.49
C CYS A 996 15.55 12.11 -26.13
N GLU A 997 16.50 11.82 -27.01
CA GLU A 997 17.62 10.93 -26.73
C GLU A 997 18.88 11.78 -26.54
N PHE A 998 19.45 11.72 -25.35
CA PHE A 998 20.72 12.36 -25.06
C PHE A 998 21.83 11.30 -25.04
N LYS A 999 22.90 11.57 -25.79
CA LYS A 999 24.09 10.71 -25.86
C LYS A 999 25.25 11.36 -25.13
N ASN A 1000 25.88 10.61 -24.25
CA ASN A 1000 27.13 11.04 -23.64
C ASN A 1000 28.35 10.60 -24.49
N GLU A 1001 29.53 11.10 -24.12
CA GLU A 1001 30.79 10.85 -24.83
C GLU A 1001 31.21 9.36 -24.88
N TYR A 1002 30.61 8.51 -24.05
CA TYR A 1002 30.87 7.07 -23.98
C TYR A 1002 29.88 6.21 -24.77
N GLY A 1003 28.94 6.84 -25.49
CA GLY A 1003 27.95 6.16 -26.33
C GLY A 1003 26.77 5.55 -25.58
N SER A 1004 26.64 5.76 -24.26
CA SER A 1004 25.41 5.40 -23.53
C SER A 1004 24.34 6.47 -23.79
N SER A 1005 23.13 6.01 -24.14
CA SER A 1005 21.98 6.87 -24.43
C SER A 1005 20.95 6.80 -23.31
N GLN A 1006 20.46 7.97 -22.89
CA GLN A 1006 19.25 8.09 -22.08
C GLN A 1006 18.12 8.65 -22.96
N ARG A 1007 16.93 8.05 -22.85
CA ARG A 1007 15.74 8.45 -23.59
C ARG A 1007 14.69 8.97 -22.64
N PHE A 1008 14.18 10.15 -22.95
CA PHE A 1008 13.03 10.75 -22.29
C PHE A 1008 11.92 10.88 -23.33
N SER A 1009 10.68 10.65 -22.92
CA SER A 1009 9.51 10.84 -23.76
C SER A 1009 8.51 11.66 -22.97
N TRP A 1010 8.21 12.88 -23.43
CA TRP A 1010 7.20 13.71 -22.79
C TRP A 1010 5.98 13.83 -23.69
N THR A 1011 4.82 13.51 -23.14
CA THR A 1011 3.53 13.98 -23.66
C THR A 1011 3.13 15.17 -22.77
N VAL A 1012 2.38 16.16 -23.26
CA VAL A 1012 1.92 17.27 -22.40
C VAL A 1012 1.12 16.72 -21.19
N GLY A 1013 1.79 16.52 -20.04
CA GLY A 1013 1.22 16.15 -18.74
C GLY A 1013 1.56 14.76 -18.11
N ASP A 1014 2.80 14.25 -18.12
CA ASP A 1014 3.21 13.11 -17.25
C ASP A 1014 4.73 13.07 -16.92
N ASP A 1015 5.09 12.39 -15.82
CA ASP A 1015 6.38 12.38 -15.07
C ASP A 1015 7.42 11.31 -15.52
N ASP A 1016 8.74 11.63 -15.50
CA ASP A 1016 9.86 10.66 -15.29
C ASP A 1016 11.22 11.38 -15.09
N GLU A 1017 12.06 10.93 -14.13
CA GLU A 1017 13.38 11.49 -13.77
C GLU A 1017 14.58 10.68 -14.32
N GLU A 1018 15.65 11.35 -14.79
CA GLU A 1018 17.06 11.15 -14.37
C GLU A 1018 18.01 12.19 -15.02
N LYS A 1019 19.11 12.55 -14.34
CA LYS A 1019 20.13 13.52 -14.80
C LYS A 1019 21.22 12.86 -15.66
N CYS A 1020 21.66 13.51 -16.74
CA CYS A 1020 22.94 13.20 -17.39
C CYS A 1020 23.58 14.42 -18.10
N VAL A 1021 24.91 14.41 -18.21
CA VAL A 1021 25.71 15.38 -18.98
C VAL A 1021 25.95 14.77 -20.37
N CYS A 1022 25.44 15.42 -21.41
CA CYS A 1022 25.39 14.87 -22.76
C CYS A 1022 25.98 15.84 -23.80
N THR A 1023 26.53 15.29 -24.88
CA THR A 1023 27.23 16.04 -25.94
C THR A 1023 26.47 16.08 -27.26
N GLU A 1024 25.61 15.08 -27.50
CA GLU A 1024 24.71 15.05 -28.65
C GLU A 1024 23.26 14.84 -28.19
N THR A 1025 22.32 15.56 -28.81
CA THR A 1025 20.89 15.42 -28.55
C THR A 1025 20.18 15.06 -29.83
N TYR A 1026 19.27 14.09 -29.75
CA TYR A 1026 18.32 13.74 -30.77
C TYR A 1026 16.92 14.04 -30.24
N ILE A 1027 16.17 14.87 -30.94
CA ILE A 1027 14.82 15.28 -30.56
C ILE A 1027 13.89 14.92 -31.70
N GLU A 1028 12.85 14.16 -31.39
CA GLU A 1028 11.84 13.72 -32.36
C GLU A 1028 10.45 14.10 -31.83
N PHE A 1029 9.69 14.78 -32.69
CA PHE A 1029 8.33 15.19 -32.41
C PHE A 1029 7.33 14.26 -33.07
N GLU A 1030 6.37 13.78 -32.30
CA GLU A 1030 5.31 12.87 -32.72
C GLU A 1030 3.95 13.46 -32.34
N VAL A 1031 2.96 13.41 -33.23
CA VAL A 1031 1.60 13.89 -32.95
C VAL A 1031 0.73 12.70 -32.55
N THR A 1032 0.10 12.75 -31.38
CA THR A 1032 -0.68 11.63 -30.82
C THR A 1032 -2.06 12.09 -30.32
N ASP A 1033 -3.01 11.16 -30.16
CA ASP A 1033 -4.30 11.43 -29.48
C ASP A 1033 -4.32 11.00 -28.01
N GLY A 1034 -3.14 10.66 -27.47
CA GLY A 1034 -2.93 10.14 -26.11
C GLY A 1034 -2.87 8.61 -26.03
N MET A 1035 -3.23 7.88 -27.09
CA MET A 1035 -3.08 6.43 -27.19
C MET A 1035 -2.21 6.02 -28.38
N GLU A 1036 -2.43 6.63 -29.55
CA GLU A 1036 -1.75 6.28 -30.81
C GLU A 1036 -1.32 7.54 -31.59
N ALA A 1037 -0.40 7.36 -32.54
CA ALA A 1037 0.03 8.41 -33.47
C ALA A 1037 -1.11 8.78 -34.43
N ILE A 1038 -1.27 10.08 -34.72
CA ILE A 1038 -2.31 10.55 -35.65
C ILE A 1038 -1.71 10.59 -37.06
N GLU A 1039 -2.17 9.69 -37.93
CA GLU A 1039 -1.64 9.53 -39.31
C GLU A 1039 -1.91 10.74 -40.23
N ASP A 1040 -2.95 11.55 -39.95
CA ASP A 1040 -3.37 12.72 -40.76
C ASP A 1040 -2.67 14.04 -40.36
N CYS A 1041 -1.59 13.99 -39.57
CA CYS A 1041 -0.88 15.16 -39.05
C CYS A 1041 0.64 15.03 -39.24
N GLU A 1042 1.30 16.07 -39.74
CA GLU A 1042 2.74 16.07 -39.98
C GLU A 1042 3.44 17.23 -39.25
N VAL A 1043 4.56 16.97 -38.58
CA VAL A 1043 5.44 18.03 -38.06
C VAL A 1043 6.34 18.52 -39.19
N VAL A 1044 6.04 19.72 -39.71
CA VAL A 1044 6.73 20.29 -40.87
C VAL A 1044 7.98 21.09 -40.51
N LYS A 1045 8.02 21.65 -39.30
CA LYS A 1045 9.20 22.35 -38.75
C LYS A 1045 9.28 22.13 -37.26
N CYS A 1046 10.48 22.12 -36.71
CA CYS A 1046 10.70 22.08 -35.27
C CYS A 1046 11.86 22.98 -34.83
N GLY A 1047 11.84 23.37 -33.56
CA GLY A 1047 12.78 24.29 -32.92
C GLY A 1047 13.23 23.82 -31.54
N PHE A 1048 14.49 24.11 -31.21
CA PHE A 1048 15.12 23.82 -29.92
C PHE A 1048 15.98 25.02 -29.46
N SER A 1049 15.91 25.35 -28.18
CA SER A 1049 16.85 26.29 -27.56
C SER A 1049 17.10 25.97 -26.09
N LEU A 1050 18.33 26.24 -25.63
CA LEU A 1050 18.68 26.20 -24.22
C LEU A 1050 18.21 27.49 -23.55
N VAL A 1051 17.53 27.37 -22.41
CA VAL A 1051 17.13 28.51 -21.61
C VAL A 1051 18.14 28.67 -20.48
N ASN A 1052 18.91 29.76 -20.51
CA ASN A 1052 19.98 30.06 -19.54
C ASN A 1052 19.64 31.31 -18.71
N SER A 1053 20.19 31.41 -17.49
CA SER A 1053 20.08 32.60 -16.65
C SER A 1053 20.76 33.81 -17.31
N PRO A 1054 20.11 34.99 -17.37
CA PRO A 1054 20.79 36.20 -17.79
C PRO A 1054 21.84 36.61 -16.75
N GLU A 1055 23.01 37.06 -17.22
CA GLU A 1055 24.01 37.71 -16.36
C GLU A 1055 23.46 39.03 -15.80
N GLU A 1056 23.96 39.42 -14.62
CA GLU A 1056 23.57 40.56 -13.79
C GLU A 1056 22.96 41.78 -14.50
N ARG A 1057 21.90 42.32 -13.88
CA ARG A 1057 21.25 43.62 -14.14
C ARG A 1057 22.05 44.58 -15.04
N ARG A 1058 21.69 44.63 -16.32
CA ARG A 1058 21.72 45.87 -17.10
C ARG A 1058 20.34 46.09 -17.71
N ASN A 1059 19.82 47.29 -17.45
CA ASN A 1059 18.54 47.81 -17.92
C ASN A 1059 18.06 47.23 -19.26
N ILE A 1060 17.10 46.31 -19.22
CA ILE A 1060 16.30 45.95 -20.41
C ILE A 1060 14.97 46.69 -20.27
N CYS A 1061 15.02 47.99 -20.49
CA CYS A 1061 13.84 48.81 -20.80
C CYS A 1061 13.99 49.52 -22.16
N SER A 1062 15.03 49.21 -22.95
CA SER A 1062 15.29 49.87 -24.24
C SER A 1062 15.17 48.98 -25.48
N ASP A 1063 15.23 47.65 -25.37
CA ASP A 1063 15.56 46.83 -26.57
C ASP A 1063 14.40 45.98 -27.13
N ILE A 1064 13.13 46.30 -26.83
CA ILE A 1064 11.95 45.67 -27.46
C ILE A 1064 11.10 46.70 -28.23
N LYS A 1065 11.76 47.64 -28.92
CA LYS A 1065 11.10 48.50 -29.93
C LYS A 1065 11.72 48.44 -31.31
N THR A 1066 12.68 47.55 -31.53
CA THR A 1066 13.27 47.29 -32.84
C THR A 1066 13.51 45.79 -32.99
N LEU A 1067 12.43 45.07 -33.27
CA LEU A 1067 12.40 43.83 -34.03
C LEU A 1067 10.99 43.64 -34.58
#